data_AF-A0A524GXS6-F1
#
_entry.id   AF-A0A524GXS6-F1
#
_cell.length_a   1.000
_cell.length_b   1.000
_cell.length_c   1.000
_cell.angle_alpha   90.00
_cell.angle_beta   90.00
_cell.angle_gamma   90.00
#
_symmetry.space_group_name_H-M   'P 1'
#
loop_
_entity.id
_entity.type
_entity.pdbx_description
1 polymer ?
#
loop_
_entity_poly.entity_id
_entity_poly.type
_entity_poly.pdbx_seq_one_letter_code
_entity_poly.pdbx_strand_id
1 'polypeptide(L)'
;FTSEQPVTITIDPESTIGRPATPSVIVRTSASRPGYKPAIPASRTYIFAEKVKTQSWPGGNWPSMIINGQLIDLDMDTEVVKDPNYSGQIVSSLLGIPSISIITDMRNLFDPASGIYVNATGHGLEWERECSTELINPDGTPGFNVNAGLRIRGGWSRNDDFPKHAFRLFFREKYGNDKLRYPLFGDEGVKEFDKIDLRADQNYAWSIGSPNNSMVREVFSRDTQGDMDQPYTRSRYYHLYLNGMYWGLFQSQERSEARYAESYFGGNETEYDVVKVNTENNYLVEATDGSLDSWQKLYNMCQKGFSSNSDYFKIEGKDENGKPVKGGEIMVDLDNLIDFMSVIFYTGNFDSPTAVFMENKKANNFYAIDNREDRSEGFTFYIHDAEHALFDEAHSPGIGLYEDRVNIGRRQDNLKMEVSDLSRFHPQWLHFKLSDNPEYRIRFADRAWKHFSDLGVFSPDSALKRLNKRINEVDPAIIAESARWGDSKRTGAPYTKYNNWIPEVNKIRNRFIPLRTNIVIDQLKQAGLYPSIQAPVIRTQSASLNETDVILASPLSVIIENPNSSGTVYYTINGTDPRKVGGGVNTGTLFSLNDINLDIKASTQIKARVLSDSKWSALQQVNFIDPDEDYTDLRITELHYHPPDLISGPDTIDGQDLEFIEFKNVGNNSINLGGVIVDSAVLYVFPEKTLLPPMQIYVLASKPKKFFNFYGMLPSGNYQGNLSNAGEEILLNDPAGAEIIDFVYDDSSPWPSGADGEGFSLSSAEINPAGFPGDFSYWTLSVVKDGTPFADNVIAEVIPPDAGESGT
;
A
#
# COMPACT_ATOMS: atom_id res chain seq x y z
N PHE A 1 -17.02 3.97 48.25
CA PHE A 1 -18.49 4.14 48.16
C PHE A 1 -19.12 2.75 48.10
N THR A 2 -20.09 2.43 48.96
CA THR A 2 -20.75 1.10 49.03
C THR A 2 -22.24 1.17 48.67
N SER A 3 -22.68 2.15 47.87
CA SER A 3 -24.11 2.44 47.67
C SER A 3 -24.59 2.24 46.24
N GLU A 4 -25.85 1.83 46.09
CA GLU A 4 -26.63 1.77 44.85
C GLU A 4 -26.95 3.16 44.22
N GLN A 5 -26.32 4.23 44.72
CA GLN A 5 -26.54 5.60 44.25
C GLN A 5 -25.39 6.09 43.35
N PRO A 6 -25.68 6.85 42.28
CA PRO A 6 -24.65 7.41 41.41
C PRO A 6 -23.74 8.37 42.18
N VAL A 7 -22.42 8.23 41.96
CA VAL A 7 -21.43 9.18 42.51
C VAL A 7 -21.39 10.41 41.62
N THR A 8 -21.69 11.58 42.16
CA THR A 8 -21.54 12.86 41.47
C THR A 8 -20.14 13.43 41.71
N ILE A 9 -19.44 13.78 40.64
CA ILE A 9 -18.11 14.40 40.68
C ILE A 9 -18.20 15.75 39.97
N THR A 10 -17.80 16.82 40.65
CA THR A 10 -17.65 18.15 40.03
C THR A 10 -16.33 18.20 39.30
N ILE A 11 -16.37 18.53 38.00
CA ILE A 11 -15.16 18.75 37.19
C ILE A 11 -14.77 20.23 37.32
N ASP A 12 -13.71 20.50 38.07
CA ASP A 12 -13.17 21.84 38.28
C ASP A 12 -11.67 21.85 37.92
N PRO A 13 -11.25 22.58 36.86
CA PRO A 13 -9.85 22.67 36.48
C PRO A 13 -8.98 23.40 37.51
N GLU A 14 -9.55 24.23 38.39
CA GLU A 14 -8.81 24.94 39.45
C GLU A 14 -8.52 24.07 40.67
N SER A 15 -9.31 23.02 40.88
CA SER A 15 -9.15 22.13 42.02
C SER A 15 -7.95 21.20 41.84
N THR A 16 -7.06 21.20 42.84
CA THR A 16 -5.89 20.29 42.96
C THR A 16 -6.10 19.22 44.04
N ILE A 17 -7.33 19.09 44.56
CA ILE A 17 -7.64 18.07 45.57
C ILE A 17 -7.48 16.68 44.92
N GLY A 18 -6.46 15.93 45.37
CA GLY A 18 -6.21 14.57 44.89
C GLY A 18 -5.61 14.48 43.48
N ARG A 19 -5.17 15.58 42.88
CA ARG A 19 -4.52 15.61 41.56
C ARG A 19 -3.47 16.73 41.45
N PRO A 20 -2.45 16.61 40.59
CA PRO A 20 -1.57 17.73 40.24
C PRO A 20 -2.33 18.83 39.49
N ALA A 21 -1.74 20.03 39.38
CA ALA A 21 -2.31 21.19 38.70
C ALA A 21 -2.21 21.09 37.15
N THR A 22 -2.51 19.91 36.58
CA THR A 22 -2.52 19.70 35.14
C THR A 22 -3.70 20.42 34.48
N PRO A 23 -3.57 20.85 33.21
CA PRO A 23 -4.64 21.58 32.51
C PRO A 23 -5.85 20.72 32.17
N SER A 24 -5.73 19.39 32.23
CA SER A 24 -6.86 18.46 32.08
C SER A 24 -7.26 17.85 33.43
N VAL A 25 -8.56 17.65 33.63
CA VAL A 25 -9.11 16.89 34.76
C VAL A 25 -9.38 15.47 34.28
N ILE A 26 -8.79 14.49 34.96
CA ILE A 26 -8.98 13.07 34.65
C ILE A 26 -9.82 12.44 35.75
N VAL A 27 -10.90 11.77 35.36
CA VAL A 27 -11.72 10.97 36.26
C VAL A 27 -11.47 9.51 35.95
N ARG A 28 -10.89 8.76 36.90
CA ARG A 28 -10.72 7.31 36.78
C ARG A 28 -11.57 6.62 37.83
N THR A 29 -12.38 5.65 37.40
CA THR A 29 -13.32 4.94 38.25
C THR A 29 -13.18 3.44 38.07
N SER A 30 -13.30 2.69 39.17
CA SER A 30 -13.32 1.23 39.18
C SER A 30 -14.30 0.77 40.25
N ALA A 31 -15.09 -0.24 39.94
CA ALA A 31 -15.97 -0.89 40.91
C ALA A 31 -15.21 -2.03 41.60
N SER A 32 -15.40 -2.20 42.90
CA SER A 32 -14.85 -3.35 43.63
C SER A 32 -15.92 -4.00 44.49
N ARG A 33 -15.80 -5.32 44.67
CA ARG A 33 -16.67 -6.13 45.52
C ARG A 33 -15.81 -7.14 46.28
N PRO A 34 -16.06 -7.38 47.59
CA PRO A 34 -15.34 -8.40 48.35
C PRO A 34 -15.37 -9.77 47.66
N GLY A 35 -14.22 -10.44 47.59
CA GLY A 35 -14.04 -11.73 46.91
C GLY A 35 -13.81 -11.66 45.40
N TYR A 36 -13.81 -10.45 44.80
CA TYR A 36 -13.54 -10.23 43.38
C TYR A 36 -12.36 -9.27 43.20
N LYS A 37 -11.65 -9.40 42.08
CA LYS A 37 -10.72 -8.36 41.64
C LYS A 37 -11.52 -7.08 41.31
N PRO A 38 -10.96 -5.88 41.56
CA PRO A 38 -11.55 -4.65 41.06
C PRO A 38 -11.82 -4.74 39.56
N ALA A 39 -12.92 -4.15 39.11
CA ALA A 39 -13.24 -4.02 37.70
C ALA A 39 -12.15 -3.21 36.99
N ILE A 40 -11.93 -3.52 35.72
CA ILE A 40 -11.03 -2.77 34.86
C ILE A 40 -11.44 -1.28 34.92
N PRO A 41 -10.52 -0.36 35.27
CA PRO A 41 -10.89 1.03 35.42
C PRO A 41 -11.32 1.67 34.10
N ALA A 42 -12.39 2.48 34.16
CA ALA A 42 -12.77 3.40 33.11
C ALA A 42 -12.25 4.79 33.43
N SER A 43 -11.69 5.47 32.43
CA SER A 43 -11.18 6.84 32.55
C SER A 43 -12.08 7.80 31.77
N ARG A 44 -12.09 9.09 32.12
CA ARG A 44 -12.57 10.17 31.24
C ARG A 44 -11.69 11.39 31.43
N THR A 45 -11.21 11.95 30.32
CA THR A 45 -10.40 13.17 30.31
C THR A 45 -11.24 14.38 29.89
N TYR A 46 -11.17 15.45 30.67
CA TYR A 46 -11.73 16.75 30.35
C TYR A 46 -10.58 17.73 30.13
N ILE A 47 -10.41 18.20 28.89
CA ILE A 47 -9.32 19.09 28.49
C ILE A 47 -9.84 20.54 28.53
N PHE A 48 -9.13 21.40 29.26
CA PHE A 48 -9.45 22.83 29.34
C PHE A 48 -8.42 23.62 28.52
N ALA A 49 -8.69 23.88 27.25
CA ALA A 49 -7.74 24.50 26.32
C ALA A 49 -7.15 25.85 26.82
N GLU A 50 -7.94 26.65 27.52
CA GLU A 50 -7.46 27.89 28.14
C GLU A 50 -6.41 27.65 29.24
N LYS A 51 -6.50 26.54 29.97
CA LYS A 51 -5.50 26.14 30.96
C LYS A 51 -4.24 25.57 30.32
N VAL A 52 -4.37 24.93 29.16
CA VAL A 52 -3.21 24.41 28.43
C VAL A 52 -2.26 25.55 28.07
N LYS A 53 -2.75 26.74 27.70
CA LYS A 53 -1.92 27.93 27.40
C LYS A 53 -0.92 28.30 28.49
N THR A 54 -1.29 28.08 29.74
CA THR A 54 -0.48 28.43 30.91
C THR A 54 0.09 27.19 31.59
N GLN A 55 0.13 26.06 30.86
CA GLN A 55 0.73 24.84 31.37
C GLN A 55 2.17 25.11 31.80
N SER A 56 2.46 24.66 33.01
CA SER A 56 3.79 24.65 33.62
C SER A 56 3.92 23.40 34.49
N TRP A 57 5.09 23.17 35.09
CA TRP A 57 5.27 22.06 36.03
C TRP A 57 4.11 21.97 37.07
N PRO A 58 3.31 20.89 37.04
CA PRO A 58 2.02 20.85 37.75
C PRO A 58 2.14 20.39 39.21
N GLY A 59 3.35 20.15 39.70
CA GLY A 59 3.60 19.57 41.02
C GLY A 59 3.24 18.09 41.15
N GLY A 60 3.07 17.64 42.39
CA GLY A 60 2.80 16.23 42.70
C GLY A 60 3.97 15.31 42.33
N ASN A 61 3.66 14.20 41.67
CA ASN A 61 4.66 13.21 41.24
C ASN A 61 5.26 13.51 39.86
N TRP A 62 5.00 14.69 39.28
CA TRP A 62 5.68 15.11 38.06
C TRP A 62 7.13 15.49 38.36
N PRO A 63 8.08 14.99 37.57
CA PRO A 63 9.49 15.29 37.80
C PRO A 63 9.77 16.77 37.59
N SER A 64 10.55 17.36 38.49
CA SER A 64 11.02 18.75 38.44
C SER A 64 12.48 18.86 38.00
N MET A 65 13.10 17.73 37.64
CA MET A 65 14.50 17.63 37.27
C MET A 65 14.71 16.45 36.31
N ILE A 66 15.85 16.44 35.63
CA ILE A 66 16.30 15.34 34.77
C ILE A 66 16.39 14.03 35.56
N ILE A 67 15.93 12.94 34.95
CA ILE A 67 16.04 11.57 35.49
C ILE A 67 16.70 10.71 34.43
N ASN A 68 17.74 9.96 34.81
CA ASN A 68 18.51 9.11 33.89
C ASN A 68 18.98 9.82 32.60
N GLY A 69 19.35 11.10 32.70
CA GLY A 69 19.75 11.91 31.55
C GLY A 69 18.60 12.48 30.73
N GLN A 70 17.39 11.90 30.84
CA GLN A 70 16.22 12.31 30.07
C GLN A 70 15.86 13.77 30.32
N LEU A 71 15.85 14.57 29.26
CA LEU A 71 15.34 15.93 29.31
C LEU A 71 13.82 15.93 29.53
N ILE A 72 13.38 16.70 30.52
CA ILE A 72 11.96 16.84 30.91
C ILE A 72 11.60 18.31 30.82
N ASP A 73 11.00 18.63 29.69
CA ASP A 73 10.43 19.92 29.36
C ASP A 73 8.91 19.77 29.46
N LEU A 74 8.22 20.64 30.19
CA LEU A 74 6.78 20.53 30.50
C LEU A 74 5.98 21.79 30.20
N ASP A 75 6.66 22.92 30.05
CA ASP A 75 6.01 24.23 30.02
C ASP A 75 5.50 24.54 28.61
N MET A 76 4.53 25.43 28.54
CA MET A 76 4.22 26.12 27.29
C MET A 76 5.02 27.40 27.21
N ASP A 77 5.69 27.62 26.09
CA ASP A 77 6.49 28.80 25.83
C ASP A 77 5.62 30.06 25.82
N THR A 78 5.85 30.90 26.83
CA THR A 78 5.12 32.14 26.99
C THR A 78 5.43 33.18 25.92
N GLU A 79 6.56 33.09 25.21
CA GLU A 79 6.88 33.95 24.07
C GLU A 79 5.91 33.68 22.92
N VAL A 80 5.62 32.41 22.62
CA VAL A 80 4.62 32.04 21.59
C VAL A 80 3.20 32.31 22.09
N VAL A 81 2.86 31.92 23.31
CA VAL A 81 1.49 32.06 23.85
C VAL A 81 1.05 33.52 23.94
N LYS A 82 1.98 34.44 24.22
CA LYS A 82 1.71 35.89 24.33
C LYS A 82 2.00 36.66 23.04
N ASP A 83 2.56 36.03 22.02
CA ASP A 83 2.83 36.68 20.72
C ASP A 83 1.51 37.24 20.14
N PRO A 84 1.43 38.52 19.76
CA PRO A 84 0.24 39.10 19.13
C PRO A 84 -0.25 38.35 17.88
N ASN A 85 0.65 37.66 17.17
CA ASN A 85 0.31 36.85 16.00
C ASN A 85 -0.40 35.54 16.36
N TYR A 86 -0.13 34.97 17.55
CA TYR A 86 -0.55 33.63 17.93
C TYR A 86 -1.52 33.57 19.11
N SER A 87 -1.46 34.53 20.02
CA SER A 87 -2.20 34.54 21.30
C SER A 87 -3.72 34.37 21.16
N GLY A 88 -4.31 34.90 20.09
CA GLY A 88 -5.73 34.72 19.75
C GLY A 88 -6.09 33.39 19.09
N GLN A 89 -5.10 32.58 18.72
CA GLN A 89 -5.26 31.34 17.94
C GLN A 89 -4.84 30.07 18.70
N ILE A 90 -4.26 30.16 19.91
CA ILE A 90 -3.78 28.98 20.65
C ILE A 90 -4.92 27.99 20.94
N VAL A 91 -6.08 28.47 21.42
CA VAL A 91 -7.21 27.59 21.74
C VAL A 91 -7.76 26.93 20.48
N SER A 92 -7.96 27.68 19.40
CA SER A 92 -8.39 27.10 18.13
C SER A 92 -7.37 26.11 17.58
N SER A 93 -6.07 26.34 17.85
CA SER A 93 -5.01 25.43 17.46
C SER A 93 -5.09 24.10 18.20
N LEU A 94 -5.36 24.11 19.51
CA LEU A 94 -5.57 22.91 20.34
C LEU A 94 -6.86 22.14 20.03
N LEU A 95 -7.81 22.79 19.37
CA LEU A 95 -9.08 22.21 18.92
C LEU A 95 -9.08 21.89 17.42
N GLY A 96 -7.97 22.15 16.73
CA GLY A 96 -7.90 22.06 15.27
C GLY A 96 -7.91 20.62 14.75
N ILE A 97 -7.47 19.67 15.57
CA ILE A 97 -7.45 18.22 15.28
C ILE A 97 -7.85 17.40 16.52
N PRO A 98 -8.20 16.11 16.38
CA PRO A 98 -8.52 15.25 17.51
C PRO A 98 -7.36 15.09 18.51
N SER A 99 -7.71 14.72 19.74
CA SER A 99 -6.76 14.50 20.82
C SER A 99 -6.72 13.04 21.27
N ILE A 100 -5.53 12.49 21.49
CA ILE A 100 -5.32 11.24 22.22
C ILE A 100 -4.88 11.59 23.64
N SER A 101 -5.60 11.09 24.64
CA SER A 101 -5.23 11.19 26.06
C SER A 101 -4.73 9.83 26.55
N ILE A 102 -3.51 9.78 27.09
CA ILE A 102 -2.90 8.60 27.69
C ILE A 102 -2.76 8.81 29.19
N ILE A 103 -3.29 7.88 29.97
CA ILE A 103 -3.33 7.92 31.43
C ILE A 103 -2.64 6.68 31.99
N THR A 104 -1.64 6.86 32.84
CA THR A 104 -0.90 5.77 33.48
C THR A 104 -0.35 6.18 34.85
N ASP A 105 0.08 5.22 35.67
CA ASP A 105 0.79 5.54 36.92
C ASP A 105 2.05 6.35 36.58
N MET A 106 2.34 7.43 37.30
CA MET A 106 3.52 8.26 37.06
C MET A 106 4.84 7.46 37.12
N ARG A 107 4.89 6.40 37.94
CA ARG A 107 6.04 5.49 38.01
C ARG A 107 6.27 4.75 36.69
N ASN A 108 5.22 4.47 35.93
CA ASN A 108 5.35 3.82 34.63
C ASN A 108 6.09 4.70 33.62
N LEU A 109 6.13 6.02 33.81
CA LEU A 109 6.82 6.96 32.93
C LEU A 109 8.19 7.36 33.48
N PHE A 110 8.25 7.74 34.76
CA PHE A 110 9.39 8.49 35.32
C PHE A 110 10.10 7.82 36.50
N ASP A 111 9.71 6.60 36.89
CA ASP A 111 10.49 5.86 37.89
C ASP A 111 11.90 5.57 37.35
N PRO A 112 12.98 5.86 38.10
CA PRO A 112 14.34 5.68 37.60
C PRO A 112 14.66 4.23 37.20
N ALA A 113 14.05 3.23 37.84
CA ALA A 113 14.33 1.82 37.56
C ALA A 113 13.41 1.21 36.49
N SER A 114 12.17 1.70 36.38
CA SER A 114 11.12 1.04 35.60
C SER A 114 10.28 1.95 34.70
N GLY A 115 10.48 3.27 34.79
CA GLY A 115 9.76 4.26 34.00
C GLY A 115 10.21 4.24 32.55
N ILE A 116 9.28 4.03 31.61
CA ILE A 116 9.60 3.84 30.19
C ILE A 116 10.11 5.12 29.53
N TYR A 117 9.72 6.30 30.03
CA TYR A 117 10.10 7.57 29.42
C TYR A 117 11.56 7.92 29.73
N VAL A 118 12.00 7.60 30.95
CA VAL A 118 13.37 7.87 31.43
C VAL A 118 14.31 6.68 31.24
N ASN A 119 13.81 5.60 30.63
CA ASN A 119 14.56 4.41 30.24
C ASN A 119 14.13 3.99 28.82
N ALA A 120 14.15 4.95 27.90
CA ALA A 120 13.54 4.83 26.58
C ALA A 120 14.08 3.68 25.72
N THR A 121 15.28 3.16 25.99
CA THR A 121 15.88 2.00 25.30
C THR A 121 15.31 0.66 25.75
N GLY A 122 14.52 0.62 26.83
CA GLY A 122 13.83 -0.57 27.30
C GLY A 122 12.89 -1.18 26.25
N HIS A 123 12.90 -2.50 26.12
CA HIS A 123 12.22 -3.22 25.03
C HIS A 123 11.50 -4.50 25.50
N GLY A 124 10.68 -5.09 24.64
CA GLY A 124 9.93 -6.30 24.98
C GLY A 124 8.74 -6.07 25.92
N LEU A 125 8.17 -7.16 26.42
CA LEU A 125 6.98 -7.16 27.29
C LEU A 125 7.28 -6.60 28.69
N GLU A 126 8.52 -6.76 29.18
CA GLU A 126 8.95 -6.27 30.50
C GLU A 126 8.97 -4.74 30.58
N TRP A 127 9.01 -4.06 29.45
CA TRP A 127 8.98 -2.60 29.32
C TRP A 127 7.63 -2.07 28.82
N GLU A 128 6.61 -2.92 28.73
CA GLU A 128 5.23 -2.53 28.45
C GLU A 128 4.54 -2.11 29.76
N ARG A 129 3.82 -0.98 29.77
CA ARG A 129 3.13 -0.45 30.96
C ARG A 129 1.65 -0.30 30.71
N GLU A 130 0.81 -0.66 31.67
CA GLU A 130 -0.64 -0.46 31.55
C GLU A 130 -0.97 1.05 31.46
N CYS A 131 -1.86 1.41 30.55
CA CYS A 131 -2.47 2.73 30.46
C CYS A 131 -3.95 2.65 30.07
N SER A 132 -4.71 3.71 30.37
CA SER A 132 -5.96 4.02 29.65
C SER A 132 -5.64 4.98 28.51
N THR A 133 -6.29 4.82 27.37
CA THR A 133 -6.17 5.69 26.20
C THR A 133 -7.54 6.10 25.69
N GLU A 134 -7.69 7.38 25.34
CA GLU A 134 -8.95 7.97 24.86
C GLU A 134 -8.70 8.77 23.59
N LEU A 135 -9.57 8.62 22.59
CA LEU A 135 -9.67 9.55 21.46
C LEU A 135 -10.81 10.54 21.75
N ILE A 136 -10.50 11.82 21.67
CA ILE A 136 -11.41 12.92 22.00
C ILE A 136 -11.49 13.83 20.77
N ASN A 137 -12.67 13.88 20.16
CA ASN A 137 -12.91 14.74 19.01
C ASN A 137 -13.39 16.12 19.47
N PRO A 138 -12.83 17.22 18.92
CA PRO A 138 -13.18 18.58 19.31
C PRO A 138 -14.63 18.97 18.96
N ASP A 139 -15.23 18.29 17.99
CA ASP A 139 -16.63 18.47 17.58
C ASP A 139 -17.63 17.69 18.45
N GLY A 140 -17.15 16.92 19.43
CA GLY A 140 -17.97 16.11 20.32
C GLY A 140 -18.42 14.78 19.75
N THR A 141 -18.00 14.42 18.53
CA THR A 141 -18.27 13.07 17.98
C THR A 141 -17.61 12.00 18.85
N PRO A 142 -18.23 10.81 19.03
CA PRO A 142 -17.66 9.77 19.88
C PRO A 142 -16.30 9.27 19.34
N GLY A 143 -15.28 9.27 20.19
CA GLY A 143 -14.04 8.50 19.97
C GLY A 143 -14.06 7.17 20.74
N PHE A 144 -12.89 6.60 20.98
CA PHE A 144 -12.73 5.39 21.80
C PHE A 144 -12.24 5.71 23.22
N ASN A 145 -12.44 4.75 24.13
CA ASN A 145 -11.89 4.75 25.47
C ASN A 145 -11.59 3.31 25.87
N VAL A 146 -10.30 2.96 25.90
CA VAL A 146 -9.85 1.58 26.13
C VAL A 146 -8.60 1.56 26.99
N ASN A 147 -8.30 0.42 27.58
CA ASN A 147 -7.01 0.18 28.21
C ASN A 147 -6.06 -0.52 27.24
N ALA A 148 -4.78 -0.26 27.41
CA ALA A 148 -3.72 -0.74 26.54
C ALA A 148 -2.41 -0.89 27.32
N GLY A 149 -1.45 -1.57 26.69
CA GLY A 149 -0.04 -1.48 27.02
C GLY A 149 0.58 -0.28 26.31
N LEU A 150 1.51 0.39 26.98
CA LEU A 150 2.23 1.54 26.49
C LEU A 150 3.72 1.22 26.50
N ARG A 151 4.42 1.53 25.40
CA ARG A 151 5.88 1.45 25.33
C ARG A 151 6.43 2.62 24.52
N ILE A 152 7.68 2.98 24.78
CA ILE A 152 8.43 3.83 23.85
C ILE A 152 8.77 3.02 22.59
N ARG A 153 8.72 3.68 21.43
CA ARG A 153 9.12 3.09 20.14
C ARG A 153 10.22 3.90 19.48
N GLY A 154 10.95 3.24 18.58
CA GLY A 154 11.90 3.86 17.66
C GLY A 154 13.31 3.31 17.77
N GLY A 155 14.21 3.87 16.98
CA GLY A 155 15.64 3.59 17.06
C GLY A 155 16.34 4.79 17.71
N TRP A 156 16.75 5.72 16.86
CA TRP A 156 17.51 6.92 17.22
C TRP A 156 16.80 7.86 18.22
N SER A 157 15.48 8.02 18.09
CA SER A 157 14.66 8.92 18.91
C SER A 157 14.46 8.50 20.37
N ARG A 158 15.11 7.40 20.81
CA ARG A 158 15.08 6.89 22.19
C ARG A 158 16.27 7.33 23.03
N ASN A 159 17.15 8.17 22.46
CA ASN A 159 18.23 8.80 23.21
C ASN A 159 17.66 9.85 24.18
N ASP A 160 18.32 10.05 25.32
CA ASP A 160 17.91 10.94 26.41
C ASP A 160 17.92 12.44 26.05
N ASP A 161 18.65 12.80 25.00
CA ASP A 161 18.61 14.12 24.38
C ASP A 161 17.30 14.36 23.58
N PHE A 162 16.43 13.37 23.37
CA PHE A 162 15.12 13.58 22.74
C PHE A 162 14.06 13.82 23.82
N PRO A 163 13.66 15.08 24.10
CA PRO A 163 12.68 15.35 25.15
C PRO A 163 11.27 14.88 24.79
N LYS A 164 11.01 14.57 23.50
CA LYS A 164 9.74 14.08 22.96
C LYS A 164 9.94 12.70 22.33
N HIS A 165 9.46 11.64 22.98
CA HIS A 165 9.48 10.28 22.44
C HIS A 165 8.19 9.91 21.72
N ALA A 166 8.31 8.95 20.80
CA ALA A 166 7.18 8.27 20.17
C ALA A 166 6.70 7.08 21.03
N PHE A 167 5.41 6.81 20.99
CA PHE A 167 4.77 5.75 21.77
C PHE A 167 4.21 4.65 20.87
N ARG A 168 4.06 3.46 21.43
CA ARG A 168 3.25 2.38 20.87
C ARG A 168 2.19 1.96 21.88
N LEU A 169 0.96 1.87 21.41
CA LEU A 169 -0.16 1.27 22.13
C LEU A 169 -0.30 -0.20 21.72
N PHE A 170 -0.48 -1.08 22.71
CA PHE A 170 -0.71 -2.51 22.54
C PHE A 170 -2.07 -2.89 23.14
N PHE A 171 -2.98 -3.40 22.32
CA PHE A 171 -4.25 -3.91 22.77
C PHE A 171 -4.09 -5.41 23.04
N ARG A 172 -4.44 -5.83 24.26
CA ARG A 172 -4.23 -7.19 24.78
C ARG A 172 -5.26 -7.46 25.86
N GLU A 173 -5.75 -8.69 25.92
CA GLU A 173 -6.73 -9.12 26.92
C GLU A 173 -6.26 -8.81 28.37
N LYS A 174 -4.95 -8.91 28.65
CA LYS A 174 -4.39 -8.58 29.97
C LYS A 174 -4.65 -7.13 30.43
N TYR A 175 -4.96 -6.21 29.51
CA TYR A 175 -5.29 -4.81 29.82
C TYR A 175 -6.79 -4.52 29.70
N GLY A 176 -7.56 -5.38 29.05
CA GLY A 176 -9.00 -5.25 28.90
C GLY A 176 -9.48 -5.86 27.60
N ASN A 177 -9.28 -5.15 26.49
CA ASN A 177 -9.63 -5.64 25.16
C ASN A 177 -8.39 -6.18 24.45
N ASP A 178 -8.55 -7.29 23.75
CA ASP A 178 -7.53 -7.91 22.90
C ASP A 178 -7.18 -7.07 21.66
N LYS A 179 -8.14 -6.27 21.16
CA LYS A 179 -7.97 -5.33 20.06
C LYS A 179 -8.60 -3.97 20.40
N LEU A 180 -8.11 -2.90 19.78
CA LEU A 180 -8.90 -1.69 19.60
C LEU A 180 -9.94 -1.97 18.52
N ARG A 181 -11.22 -1.79 18.83
CA ARG A 181 -12.32 -1.94 17.87
C ARG A 181 -12.87 -0.56 17.54
N TYR A 182 -12.24 0.11 16.58
CA TYR A 182 -12.55 1.48 16.18
C TYR A 182 -12.04 1.74 14.76
N PRO A 183 -12.83 2.32 13.85
CA PRO A 183 -12.42 2.64 12.47
C PRO A 183 -11.51 3.87 12.44
N LEU A 184 -10.26 3.73 12.90
CA LEU A 184 -9.31 4.84 13.05
C LEU A 184 -9.05 5.58 11.73
N PHE A 185 -9.14 4.87 10.61
CA PHE A 185 -8.91 5.41 9.26
C PHE A 185 -10.19 5.56 8.44
N GLY A 186 -11.38 5.44 9.05
CA GLY A 186 -12.65 5.44 8.32
C GLY A 186 -12.77 4.24 7.37
N ASP A 187 -13.38 4.44 6.21
CA ASP A 187 -13.58 3.39 5.20
C ASP A 187 -12.30 3.02 4.43
N GLU A 188 -11.26 3.85 4.55
CA GLU A 188 -9.97 3.64 3.88
C GLU A 188 -9.19 2.44 4.46
N GLY A 189 -9.44 2.05 5.72
CA GLY A 189 -8.65 1.04 6.43
C GLY A 189 -9.49 0.11 7.32
N VAL A 190 -8.81 -0.80 8.01
CA VAL A 190 -9.45 -1.79 8.88
C VAL A 190 -10.09 -1.16 10.13
N LYS A 191 -11.03 -1.89 10.74
CA LYS A 191 -11.83 -1.41 11.89
C LYS A 191 -11.31 -1.89 13.24
N GLU A 192 -10.25 -2.68 13.25
CA GLU A 192 -9.66 -3.22 14.45
C GLU A 192 -8.13 -3.30 14.40
N PHE A 193 -7.49 -3.13 15.56
CA PHE A 193 -6.03 -3.04 15.66
C PHE A 193 -5.50 -3.73 16.92
N ASP A 194 -4.43 -4.50 16.78
CA ASP A 194 -3.67 -5.06 17.90
C ASP A 194 -2.67 -4.07 18.49
N LYS A 195 -2.16 -3.16 17.66
CA LYS A 195 -1.21 -2.13 18.07
C LYS A 195 -1.25 -0.95 17.11
N ILE A 196 -0.98 0.25 17.63
CA ILE A 196 -0.86 1.48 16.83
C ILE A 196 0.36 2.24 17.35
N ASP A 197 1.18 2.74 16.42
CA ASP A 197 2.26 3.68 16.73
C ASP A 197 1.72 5.11 16.80
N LEU A 198 2.21 5.89 17.75
CA LEU A 198 2.06 7.34 17.86
C LEU A 198 3.43 7.97 17.65
N ARG A 199 3.70 8.35 16.40
CA ARG A 199 4.96 8.89 15.89
C ARG A 199 5.07 10.40 16.14
N ALA A 200 6.30 10.88 16.36
CA ALA A 200 6.68 12.29 16.30
C ALA A 200 7.54 12.55 15.05
N ASP A 201 7.79 13.81 14.66
CA ASP A 201 8.60 14.14 13.47
C ASP A 201 10.10 13.79 13.59
N GLN A 202 10.52 13.32 14.79
CA GLN A 202 11.85 12.77 15.06
C GLN A 202 12.99 13.73 14.67
N ASN A 203 13.76 13.38 13.65
CA ASN A 203 15.06 13.99 13.31
C ASN A 203 14.96 15.45 12.83
N TYR A 204 13.76 15.90 12.47
CA TYR A 204 13.52 17.28 12.06
C TYR A 204 12.56 18.01 13.00
N ALA A 205 12.23 17.43 14.16
CA ALA A 205 11.34 18.04 15.12
C ALA A 205 11.94 19.28 15.83
N TRP A 206 11.08 20.24 16.16
CA TRP A 206 11.46 21.39 16.99
C TRP A 206 11.92 20.98 18.39
N SER A 207 11.37 19.90 18.93
CA SER A 207 11.76 19.34 20.24
C SER A 207 13.23 18.94 20.33
N ILE A 208 13.93 18.78 19.20
CA ILE A 208 15.38 18.54 19.18
C ILE A 208 16.18 19.71 18.60
N GLY A 209 15.56 20.88 18.44
CA GLY A 209 16.23 22.09 17.98
C GLY A 209 16.45 22.16 16.47
N SER A 210 15.76 21.34 15.66
CA SER A 210 15.84 21.42 14.20
C SER A 210 14.83 22.44 13.64
N PRO A 211 15.22 23.38 12.77
CA PRO A 211 14.28 24.33 12.14
C PRO A 211 13.42 23.70 11.03
N ASN A 212 13.72 22.46 10.61
CA ASN A 212 13.19 21.82 9.40
C ASN A 212 11.94 20.96 9.64
N ASN A 213 11.26 21.18 10.76
CA ASN A 213 10.03 20.47 11.08
C ASN A 213 8.96 20.80 10.04
N SER A 214 8.47 19.77 9.36
CA SER A 214 7.39 19.91 8.38
C SER A 214 6.15 19.11 8.75
N MET A 215 6.30 18.08 9.60
CA MET A 215 5.28 17.08 9.93
C MET A 215 4.73 16.26 8.74
N VAL A 216 5.15 16.52 7.49
CA VAL A 216 4.48 15.95 6.30
C VAL A 216 5.36 15.00 5.48
N ARG A 217 6.69 14.94 5.72
CA ARG A 217 7.63 14.16 4.89
C ARG A 217 7.32 12.67 4.87
N GLU A 218 7.21 12.07 6.05
CA GLU A 218 7.03 10.63 6.19
C GLU A 218 5.67 10.17 5.63
N VAL A 219 4.59 10.86 6.00
CA VAL A 219 3.23 10.51 5.53
C VAL A 219 3.06 10.76 4.04
N PHE A 220 3.71 11.78 3.46
CA PHE A 220 3.68 12.01 2.01
C PHE A 220 4.21 10.79 1.25
N SER A 221 5.33 10.19 1.70
CA SER A 221 5.92 9.03 1.03
C SER A 221 5.00 7.81 1.08
N ARG A 222 4.33 7.56 2.21
CA ARG A 222 3.37 6.45 2.34
C ARG A 222 2.08 6.68 1.57
N ASP A 223 1.51 7.88 1.63
CA ASP A 223 0.34 8.26 0.83
C ASP A 223 0.64 8.16 -0.65
N THR A 224 1.87 8.45 -1.08
CA THR A 224 2.26 8.28 -2.48
C THR A 224 2.22 6.82 -2.90
N GLN A 225 2.60 5.87 -2.02
CA GLN A 225 2.44 4.44 -2.29
C GLN A 225 0.94 4.06 -2.40
N GLY A 226 0.08 4.61 -1.53
CA GLY A 226 -1.37 4.41 -1.62
C GLY A 226 -1.98 4.97 -2.92
N ASP A 227 -1.58 6.16 -3.35
CA ASP A 227 -2.02 6.77 -4.62
C ASP A 227 -1.57 5.99 -5.86
N MET A 228 -0.62 5.05 -5.73
CA MET A 228 -0.17 4.15 -6.80
C MET A 228 -0.97 2.85 -6.86
N ASP A 229 -2.05 2.74 -6.07
CA ASP A 229 -2.85 1.53 -5.84
C ASP A 229 -2.04 0.36 -5.25
N GLN A 230 -0.98 0.69 -4.49
CA GLN A 230 -0.16 -0.29 -3.81
C GLN A 230 -0.53 -0.39 -2.32
N PRO A 231 -0.36 -1.57 -1.68
CA PRO A 231 -0.50 -1.68 -0.24
C PRO A 231 0.39 -0.69 0.51
N TYR A 232 -0.16 -0.01 1.52
CA TYR A 232 0.52 1.04 2.28
C TYR A 232 -0.07 1.15 3.70
N THR A 233 0.69 1.74 4.61
CA THR A 233 0.23 2.01 5.98
C THR A 233 -0.33 3.43 6.11
N ARG A 234 -1.42 3.60 6.87
CA ARG A 234 -2.14 4.89 7.01
C ARG A 234 -1.68 5.72 8.20
N SER A 235 -2.06 7.00 8.19
CA SER A 235 -1.74 8.00 9.23
C SER A 235 -2.85 9.01 9.46
N ARG A 236 -2.94 9.54 10.68
CA ARG A 236 -3.83 10.62 11.14
C ARG A 236 -3.09 11.45 12.20
N TYR A 237 -3.32 12.77 12.23
CA TYR A 237 -2.70 13.66 13.21
C TYR A 237 -3.51 13.79 14.48
N TYR A 238 -2.81 13.88 15.62
CA TYR A 238 -3.41 14.04 16.93
C TYR A 238 -2.62 15.02 17.80
N HIS A 239 -3.33 15.76 18.64
CA HIS A 239 -2.75 16.28 19.87
C HIS A 239 -2.57 15.13 20.88
N LEU A 240 -1.41 15.01 21.52
CA LEU A 240 -1.21 14.04 22.60
C LEU A 240 -1.28 14.73 23.96
N TYR A 241 -2.00 14.11 24.89
CA TYR A 241 -2.00 14.46 26.31
C TYR A 241 -1.51 13.27 27.13
N LEU A 242 -0.54 13.50 28.03
CA LEU A 242 0.03 12.48 28.90
C LEU A 242 -0.29 12.84 30.35
N ASN A 243 -1.06 12.01 31.04
CA ASN A 243 -1.52 12.26 32.42
C ASN A 243 -2.09 13.68 32.62
N GLY A 244 -2.78 14.19 31.60
CA GLY A 244 -3.47 15.47 31.60
C GLY A 244 -2.62 16.69 31.22
N MET A 245 -1.33 16.49 30.92
CA MET A 245 -0.42 17.50 30.36
C MET A 245 -0.38 17.39 28.83
N TYR A 246 -0.42 18.51 28.14
CA TYR A 246 -0.25 18.57 26.68
C TYR A 246 1.20 18.26 26.28
N TRP A 247 1.36 17.35 25.32
CA TRP A 247 2.65 16.83 24.86
C TRP A 247 2.99 17.19 23.42
N GLY A 248 2.10 17.86 22.68
CA GLY A 248 2.34 18.26 21.29
C GLY A 248 1.68 17.35 20.25
N LEU A 249 2.11 17.50 19.00
CA LEU A 249 1.58 16.80 17.83
C LEU A 249 2.21 15.43 17.63
N PHE A 250 1.36 14.47 17.30
CA PHE A 250 1.72 13.10 16.97
C PHE A 250 0.94 12.63 15.73
N GLN A 251 1.41 11.54 15.14
CA GLN A 251 0.78 10.88 14.00
C GLN A 251 0.56 9.41 14.31
N SER A 252 -0.62 8.87 14.03
CA SER A 252 -0.79 7.42 14.07
C SER A 252 -0.03 6.75 12.93
N GLN A 253 0.44 5.52 13.13
CA GLN A 253 1.00 4.71 12.05
C GLN A 253 0.63 3.24 12.24
N GLU A 254 0.07 2.64 11.19
CA GLU A 254 -0.06 1.18 11.07
C GLU A 254 1.32 0.56 10.90
N ARG A 255 1.47 -0.71 11.28
CA ARG A 255 2.74 -1.44 11.14
C ARG A 255 2.57 -2.60 10.18
N SER A 256 3.39 -2.62 9.14
CA SER A 256 3.50 -3.69 8.14
C SER A 256 4.09 -4.98 8.74
N GLU A 257 3.38 -5.57 9.71
CA GLU A 257 3.70 -6.84 10.39
C GLU A 257 2.67 -7.91 10.00
N ALA A 258 2.86 -9.16 10.43
CA ALA A 258 2.00 -10.27 10.00
C ALA A 258 0.51 -10.06 10.30
N ARG A 259 0.17 -9.35 11.38
CA ARG A 259 -1.23 -8.97 11.71
C ARG A 259 -1.82 -7.94 10.78
N TYR A 260 -1.00 -7.02 10.28
CA TYR A 260 -1.44 -6.09 9.24
C TYR A 260 -1.72 -6.88 7.97
N ALA A 261 -0.84 -7.82 7.60
CA ALA A 261 -1.06 -8.70 6.47
C ALA A 261 -2.36 -9.50 6.61
N GLU A 262 -2.59 -10.13 7.77
CA GLU A 262 -3.84 -10.83 8.09
C GLU A 262 -5.07 -9.93 7.91
N SER A 263 -5.00 -8.70 8.39
CA SER A 263 -6.15 -7.77 8.39
C SER A 263 -6.46 -7.20 7.00
N TYR A 264 -5.47 -7.11 6.10
CA TYR A 264 -5.61 -6.47 4.79
C TYR A 264 -5.59 -7.46 3.62
N PHE A 265 -4.94 -8.61 3.77
CA PHE A 265 -4.76 -9.64 2.73
C PHE A 265 -5.46 -10.96 3.08
N GLY A 266 -5.97 -11.12 4.30
CA GLY A 266 -6.60 -12.36 4.76
C GLY A 266 -5.59 -13.39 5.27
N GLY A 267 -5.94 -14.68 5.25
CA GLY A 267 -5.08 -15.74 5.80
C GLY A 267 -4.94 -15.68 7.32
N ASN A 268 -3.86 -16.28 7.84
CA ASN A 268 -3.52 -16.25 9.28
C ASN A 268 -2.15 -15.60 9.51
N GLU A 269 -2.00 -14.86 10.62
CA GLU A 269 -0.70 -14.20 10.95
C GLU A 269 0.52 -15.14 10.90
N THR A 270 0.35 -16.44 11.21
CA THR A 270 1.47 -17.41 11.19
C THR A 270 1.94 -17.81 9.78
N GLU A 271 1.15 -17.54 8.75
CA GLU A 271 1.49 -17.83 7.35
C GLU A 271 2.45 -16.78 6.77
N TYR A 272 2.51 -15.59 7.36
CA TYR A 272 3.26 -14.47 6.81
C TYR A 272 4.73 -14.45 7.27
N ASP A 273 5.63 -14.25 6.31
CA ASP A 273 7.00 -13.77 6.52
C ASP A 273 7.01 -12.26 6.49
N VAL A 274 7.57 -11.64 7.53
CA VAL A 274 7.79 -10.20 7.54
C VAL A 274 9.25 -9.89 7.80
N VAL A 275 9.91 -9.38 6.77
CA VAL A 275 11.32 -9.00 6.79
C VAL A 275 11.46 -7.52 7.05
N LYS A 276 12.34 -7.15 7.98
CA LYS A 276 12.68 -5.75 8.26
C LYS A 276 14.14 -5.61 8.70
N VAL A 277 14.53 -4.40 9.06
CA VAL A 277 15.84 -4.11 9.65
C VAL A 277 15.76 -3.99 11.16
N ASN A 278 16.66 -4.67 11.86
CA ASN A 278 16.85 -4.55 13.30
C ASN A 278 17.86 -3.44 13.62
N THR A 279 17.37 -2.27 14.00
CA THR A 279 18.21 -1.12 14.37
C THR A 279 18.95 -1.31 15.70
N GLU A 280 18.55 -2.28 16.53
CA GLU A 280 19.21 -2.61 17.80
C GLU A 280 20.34 -3.63 17.60
N ASN A 281 20.29 -4.40 16.51
CA ASN A 281 21.28 -5.41 16.17
C ASN A 281 22.06 -5.00 14.92
N ASN A 282 22.80 -3.90 15.01
CA ASN A 282 23.75 -3.44 13.98
C ASN A 282 23.14 -3.20 12.57
N TYR A 283 21.83 -2.93 12.48
CA TYR A 283 21.10 -2.75 11.22
C TYR A 283 21.12 -4.00 10.33
N LEU A 284 21.03 -5.17 10.96
CA LEU A 284 20.92 -6.45 10.25
C LEU A 284 19.46 -6.72 9.89
N VAL A 285 19.25 -7.34 8.73
CA VAL A 285 17.95 -7.84 8.31
C VAL A 285 17.51 -9.01 9.20
N GLU A 286 16.26 -8.99 9.64
CA GLU A 286 15.62 -10.04 10.43
C GLU A 286 14.19 -10.31 9.94
N ALA A 287 13.68 -11.49 10.28
CA ALA A 287 12.24 -11.74 10.26
C ALA A 287 11.64 -11.23 11.58
N THR A 288 10.76 -10.24 11.51
CA THR A 288 10.00 -9.82 12.70
C THR A 288 8.83 -10.75 12.98
N ASP A 289 8.34 -11.44 11.95
CA ASP A 289 7.36 -12.52 11.99
C ASP A 289 7.81 -13.58 10.98
N GLY A 290 7.61 -14.87 11.29
CA GLY A 290 7.97 -15.96 10.38
C GLY A 290 9.45 -16.39 10.42
N SER A 291 10.01 -16.72 9.25
CA SER A 291 11.39 -17.11 9.00
C SER A 291 12.03 -16.25 7.90
N LEU A 292 13.28 -16.55 7.52
CA LEU A 292 13.96 -15.89 6.39
C LEU A 292 14.10 -16.84 5.19
N ASP A 293 13.36 -17.94 5.13
CA ASP A 293 13.59 -18.99 4.13
C ASP A 293 13.24 -18.51 2.71
N SER A 294 12.05 -17.91 2.52
CA SER A 294 11.65 -17.28 1.25
C SER A 294 12.60 -16.12 0.87
N TRP A 295 13.00 -15.32 1.86
CA TRP A 295 13.96 -14.23 1.66
C TRP A 295 15.35 -14.73 1.22
N GLN A 296 15.82 -15.83 1.80
CA GLN A 296 17.06 -16.50 1.46
C GLN A 296 17.01 -17.11 0.06
N LYS A 297 15.87 -17.69 -0.34
CA LYS A 297 15.64 -18.16 -1.71
C LYS A 297 15.72 -17.02 -2.72
N LEU A 298 15.06 -15.89 -2.44
CA LEU A 298 15.11 -14.70 -3.27
C LEU A 298 16.54 -14.12 -3.36
N TYR A 299 17.27 -14.06 -2.24
CA TYR A 299 18.67 -13.67 -2.23
C TYR A 299 19.54 -14.57 -3.11
N ASN A 300 19.33 -15.89 -3.05
CA ASN A 300 20.08 -16.85 -3.88
C ASN A 300 19.81 -16.64 -5.38
N MET A 301 18.56 -16.34 -5.76
CA MET A 301 18.23 -15.93 -7.14
C MET A 301 18.95 -14.64 -7.52
N CYS A 302 18.98 -13.67 -6.61
CA CYS A 302 19.68 -12.40 -6.80
C CYS A 302 21.21 -12.56 -6.97
N GLN A 303 21.82 -13.50 -6.23
CA GLN A 303 23.24 -13.86 -6.38
C GLN A 303 23.54 -14.50 -7.74
N LYS A 304 22.63 -15.35 -8.24
CA LYS A 304 22.72 -15.90 -9.60
C LYS A 304 22.62 -14.79 -10.66
N GLY A 305 21.74 -13.82 -10.44
CA GLY A 305 21.48 -12.70 -11.35
C GLY A 305 20.35 -12.97 -12.34
N PHE A 306 19.91 -11.92 -13.03
CA PHE A 306 18.67 -11.92 -13.84
C PHE A 306 18.89 -11.55 -15.32
N SER A 307 20.12 -11.52 -15.81
CA SER A 307 20.39 -11.10 -17.19
C SER A 307 19.74 -11.99 -18.26
N SER A 308 19.43 -13.25 -17.93
CA SER A 308 18.68 -14.17 -18.79
C SER A 308 17.17 -14.07 -18.52
N ASN A 309 16.34 -14.24 -19.57
CA ASN A 309 14.89 -14.28 -19.40
C ASN A 309 14.44 -15.48 -18.55
N SER A 310 15.13 -16.62 -18.65
CA SER A 310 14.85 -17.79 -17.81
C SER A 310 14.99 -17.46 -16.32
N ASP A 311 16.06 -16.77 -15.91
CA ASP A 311 16.27 -16.40 -14.51
C ASP A 311 15.34 -15.27 -14.06
N TYR A 312 15.09 -14.29 -14.93
CA TYR A 312 14.16 -13.20 -14.66
C TYR A 312 12.73 -13.71 -14.47
N PHE A 313 12.15 -14.39 -15.46
CA PHE A 313 10.75 -14.82 -15.41
C PHE A 313 10.49 -15.91 -14.35
N LYS A 314 11.52 -16.66 -13.95
CA LYS A 314 11.40 -17.60 -12.82
C LYS A 314 11.00 -16.91 -11.51
N ILE A 315 11.30 -15.62 -11.33
CA ILE A 315 10.84 -14.85 -10.16
C ILE A 315 9.32 -14.67 -10.11
N GLU A 316 8.65 -14.80 -11.26
CA GLU A 316 7.20 -14.70 -11.42
C GLU A 316 6.56 -16.08 -11.66
N GLY A 317 7.28 -17.18 -11.40
CA GLY A 317 6.78 -18.53 -11.67
C GLY A 317 6.56 -18.86 -13.15
N LYS A 318 7.27 -18.16 -14.06
CA LYS A 318 7.11 -18.28 -15.51
C LYS A 318 8.31 -18.95 -16.19
N ASP A 319 8.13 -19.42 -17.42
CA ASP A 319 9.19 -19.94 -18.28
C ASP A 319 10.01 -18.81 -18.94
N GLU A 320 11.03 -19.16 -19.73
CA GLU A 320 11.92 -18.20 -20.39
C GLU A 320 11.23 -17.30 -21.44
N ASN A 321 10.02 -17.65 -21.87
CA ASN A 321 9.19 -16.89 -22.80
C ASN A 321 8.12 -16.05 -22.06
N GLY A 322 8.12 -16.06 -20.73
CA GLY A 322 7.15 -15.36 -19.90
C GLY A 322 5.81 -16.08 -19.80
N LYS A 323 5.72 -17.36 -20.18
CA LYS A 323 4.49 -18.15 -20.05
C LYS A 323 4.37 -18.74 -18.65
N PRO A 324 3.16 -18.83 -18.09
CA PRO A 324 2.89 -19.51 -16.82
C PRO A 324 3.42 -20.94 -16.79
N VAL A 325 3.93 -21.38 -15.64
CA VAL A 325 4.40 -22.76 -15.42
C VAL A 325 3.59 -23.39 -14.30
N LYS A 326 3.03 -24.59 -14.56
CA LYS A 326 2.33 -25.38 -13.54
C LYS A 326 3.24 -25.64 -12.34
N GLY A 327 2.76 -25.32 -11.14
CA GLY A 327 3.54 -25.39 -9.92
C GLY A 327 4.69 -24.38 -9.85
N GLY A 328 4.64 -23.30 -10.64
CA GLY A 328 5.48 -22.11 -10.49
C GLY A 328 5.26 -21.43 -9.14
N GLU A 329 6.09 -20.44 -8.85
CA GLU A 329 6.01 -19.66 -7.61
C GLU A 329 6.45 -18.24 -7.88
N ILE A 330 5.61 -17.29 -7.49
CA ILE A 330 5.93 -15.89 -7.50
C ILE A 330 6.76 -15.60 -6.26
N MET A 331 7.95 -15.02 -6.44
CA MET A 331 8.82 -14.67 -5.32
C MET A 331 8.66 -13.20 -4.93
N VAL A 332 8.21 -12.36 -5.86
CA VAL A 332 8.17 -10.90 -5.70
C VAL A 332 7.04 -10.33 -6.56
N ASP A 333 6.24 -9.45 -5.98
CA ASP A 333 5.43 -8.53 -6.79
C ASP A 333 6.36 -7.46 -7.39
N LEU A 334 6.71 -7.64 -8.67
CA LEU A 334 7.64 -6.77 -9.36
C LEU A 334 7.08 -5.35 -9.59
N ASP A 335 5.76 -5.18 -9.74
CA ASP A 335 5.19 -3.85 -9.91
C ASP A 335 5.20 -3.09 -8.59
N ASN A 336 4.87 -3.76 -7.48
CA ASN A 336 5.03 -3.21 -6.15
C ASN A 336 6.50 -2.81 -5.86
N LEU A 337 7.48 -3.65 -6.22
CA LEU A 337 8.90 -3.32 -6.09
C LEU A 337 9.28 -2.06 -6.90
N ILE A 338 8.85 -1.98 -8.15
CA ILE A 338 9.14 -0.82 -9.02
C ILE A 338 8.52 0.45 -8.42
N ASP A 339 7.30 0.36 -7.92
CA ASP A 339 6.58 1.49 -7.34
C ASP A 339 7.22 1.96 -6.03
N PHE A 340 7.53 1.02 -5.13
CA PHE A 340 8.27 1.27 -3.90
C PHE A 340 9.58 2.00 -4.18
N MET A 341 10.37 1.51 -5.14
CA MET A 341 11.62 2.17 -5.54
C MET A 341 11.37 3.55 -6.17
N SER A 342 10.31 3.72 -6.95
CA SER A 342 9.95 5.00 -7.56
C SER A 342 9.61 6.06 -6.51
N VAL A 343 8.97 5.69 -5.39
CA VAL A 343 8.73 6.61 -4.26
C VAL A 343 10.06 7.08 -3.66
N ILE A 344 11.01 6.18 -3.43
CA ILE A 344 12.36 6.53 -2.92
C ILE A 344 13.09 7.45 -3.90
N PHE A 345 13.01 7.14 -5.20
CA PHE A 345 13.63 7.95 -6.24
C PHE A 345 13.00 9.33 -6.30
N TYR A 346 11.67 9.45 -6.32
CA TYR A 346 10.99 10.73 -6.34
C TYR A 346 11.28 11.56 -5.09
N THR A 347 11.12 10.96 -3.92
CA THR A 347 11.26 11.70 -2.65
C THR A 347 12.72 12.02 -2.32
N GLY A 348 13.68 11.38 -2.98
CA GLY A 348 15.11 11.54 -2.68
C GLY A 348 15.44 11.01 -1.29
N ASN A 349 14.77 9.93 -0.85
CA ASN A 349 15.02 9.35 0.45
C ASN A 349 16.42 8.70 0.48
N PHE A 350 17.34 9.30 1.23
CA PHE A 350 18.72 8.83 1.35
C PHE A 350 18.94 7.88 2.54
N ASP A 351 17.87 7.52 3.25
CA ASP A 351 17.90 6.61 4.40
C ASP A 351 17.05 5.34 4.20
N SER A 352 16.56 5.08 2.98
CA SER A 352 15.78 3.88 2.63
C SER A 352 16.03 3.43 1.18
N PRO A 353 15.95 2.13 0.86
CA PRO A 353 15.97 0.97 1.77
C PRO A 353 17.42 0.60 2.18
N THR A 354 18.38 1.47 1.86
CA THR A 354 19.78 1.44 2.28
C THR A 354 20.19 2.87 2.58
N ALA A 355 21.01 3.06 3.61
CA ALA A 355 21.28 4.39 4.14
C ALA A 355 22.61 4.97 3.66
N VAL A 356 22.60 6.22 3.19
CA VAL A 356 23.82 6.99 2.91
C VAL A 356 24.62 7.22 4.19
N PHE A 357 23.96 7.34 5.36
CA PHE A 357 24.61 7.37 6.68
C PHE A 357 25.50 6.15 6.94
N MET A 358 25.23 5.04 6.27
CA MET A 358 25.97 3.77 6.36
C MET A 358 26.67 3.46 5.04
N GLU A 359 27.02 4.49 4.27
CA GLU A 359 27.72 4.43 2.97
C GLU A 359 27.00 3.59 1.90
N ASN A 360 25.68 3.42 2.02
CA ASN A 360 24.86 2.50 1.22
C ASN A 360 25.27 1.01 1.32
N LYS A 361 25.96 0.63 2.40
CA LYS A 361 26.47 -0.74 2.63
C LYS A 361 25.61 -1.55 3.61
N LYS A 362 24.50 -0.99 4.08
CA LYS A 362 23.59 -1.62 5.03
C LYS A 362 22.14 -1.30 4.70
N ALA A 363 21.30 -2.32 4.79
CA ALA A 363 19.86 -2.20 4.73
C ALA A 363 19.33 -1.22 5.79
N ASN A 364 18.28 -0.47 5.46
CA ASN A 364 17.57 0.38 6.42
C ASN A 364 16.10 0.60 6.00
N ASN A 365 15.23 0.94 6.96
CA ASN A 365 13.91 1.55 6.74
C ASN A 365 13.05 0.96 5.61
N PHE A 366 12.78 -0.35 5.66
CA PHE A 366 11.77 -1.03 4.85
C PHE A 366 11.10 -2.16 5.65
N TYR A 367 9.90 -2.56 5.20
CA TYR A 367 9.31 -3.87 5.48
C TYR A 367 9.09 -4.61 4.17
N ALA A 368 9.26 -5.92 4.18
CA ALA A 368 8.81 -6.80 3.11
C ALA A 368 7.89 -7.87 3.68
N ILE A 369 6.76 -8.13 3.03
CA ILE A 369 5.74 -9.09 3.48
C ILE A 369 5.51 -10.13 2.37
N ASP A 370 5.51 -11.40 2.75
CA ASP A 370 5.22 -12.55 1.88
C ASP A 370 4.31 -13.54 2.62
N ASN A 371 3.32 -14.13 1.94
CA ASN A 371 2.57 -15.26 2.49
C ASN A 371 3.29 -16.54 2.07
N ARG A 372 4.05 -17.15 2.98
CA ARG A 372 4.92 -18.31 2.66
C ARG A 372 4.14 -19.50 2.11
N GLU A 373 2.86 -19.59 2.46
CA GLU A 373 2.00 -20.70 2.09
C GLU A 373 1.39 -20.46 0.71
N ASP A 374 1.34 -19.22 0.21
CA ASP A 374 0.75 -18.84 -1.07
C ASP A 374 1.80 -18.56 -2.15
N ARG A 375 1.92 -19.51 -3.08
CA ARG A 375 2.89 -19.43 -4.19
C ARG A 375 2.45 -18.49 -5.31
N SER A 376 1.22 -18.01 -5.24
CA SER A 376 0.61 -17.12 -6.23
C SER A 376 0.84 -15.63 -5.92
N GLU A 377 1.36 -15.35 -4.73
CA GLU A 377 1.82 -14.05 -4.28
C GLU A 377 3.33 -14.11 -4.01
N GLY A 378 3.95 -12.97 -3.80
CA GLY A 378 5.36 -12.90 -3.41
C GLY A 378 5.63 -11.65 -2.58
N PHE A 379 6.90 -11.39 -2.26
CA PHE A 379 7.27 -10.24 -1.45
C PHE A 379 6.72 -8.91 -2.00
N THR A 380 5.96 -8.21 -1.16
CA THR A 380 5.59 -6.79 -1.31
C THR A 380 6.40 -5.93 -0.34
N PHE A 381 6.69 -4.68 -0.69
CA PHE A 381 7.58 -3.77 0.03
C PHE A 381 6.85 -2.50 0.49
N TYR A 382 7.17 -2.03 1.70
CA TYR A 382 6.45 -0.93 2.33
C TYR A 382 7.39 0.20 2.76
N ILE A 383 6.99 1.43 2.44
CA ILE A 383 7.70 2.63 2.87
C ILE A 383 7.62 2.77 4.40
N HIS A 384 8.76 3.04 5.03
CA HIS A 384 8.88 3.22 6.47
C HIS A 384 9.93 4.29 6.81
N ASP A 385 9.72 5.02 7.92
CA ASP A 385 10.66 6.02 8.49
C ASP A 385 11.29 6.94 7.42
N ALA A 386 10.42 7.55 6.61
CA ALA A 386 10.79 8.34 5.43
C ALA A 386 10.98 9.85 5.72
N GLU A 387 11.45 10.23 6.90
CA GLU A 387 11.71 11.64 7.21
C GLU A 387 12.90 12.25 6.45
N HIS A 388 13.87 11.42 6.03
CA HIS A 388 15.07 11.84 5.32
C HIS A 388 14.83 12.09 3.81
N ALA A 389 13.78 12.84 3.50
CA ALA A 389 13.26 13.00 2.14
C ALA A 389 12.65 14.39 1.87
N LEU A 390 12.39 14.70 0.59
CA LEU A 390 11.76 15.94 0.10
C LEU A 390 12.56 17.22 0.39
N PHE A 391 13.88 17.13 0.45
CA PHE A 391 14.76 18.28 0.64
C PHE A 391 15.08 18.94 -0.70
N ASP A 392 14.89 20.25 -0.78
CA ASP A 392 15.27 21.04 -1.95
C ASP A 392 16.75 21.46 -1.91
N GLU A 393 17.30 21.69 -0.72
CA GLU A 393 18.71 21.98 -0.48
C GLU A 393 19.41 20.84 0.27
N ALA A 394 20.73 20.76 0.14
CA ALA A 394 21.53 19.71 0.75
C ALA A 394 21.33 19.66 2.27
N HIS A 395 21.04 18.46 2.79
CA HIS A 395 20.91 18.16 4.21
C HIS A 395 21.77 16.93 4.49
N SER A 396 22.98 17.18 5.01
CA SER A 396 24.02 16.16 5.15
C SER A 396 23.49 14.89 5.84
N PRO A 397 23.79 13.70 5.27
CA PRO A 397 24.65 13.45 4.11
C PRO A 397 23.94 13.56 2.75
N GLY A 398 22.62 13.82 2.72
CA GLY A 398 21.85 14.00 1.50
C GLY A 398 22.16 15.30 0.76
N ILE A 399 21.96 15.28 -0.56
CA ILE A 399 22.31 16.40 -1.45
C ILE A 399 21.11 17.21 -1.94
N GLY A 400 19.92 16.98 -1.36
CA GLY A 400 18.71 17.77 -1.61
C GLY A 400 18.05 17.42 -2.94
N LEU A 401 17.69 18.45 -3.73
CA LEU A 401 16.87 18.30 -4.94
C LEU A 401 17.46 17.32 -5.98
N TYR A 402 18.78 17.14 -5.97
CA TYR A 402 19.51 16.29 -6.92
C TYR A 402 19.87 14.91 -6.38
N GLU A 403 19.37 14.52 -5.22
CA GLU A 403 19.61 13.18 -4.66
C GLU A 403 19.28 12.12 -5.72
N ASP A 404 20.26 11.30 -6.08
CA ASP A 404 20.12 10.24 -7.07
C ASP A 404 20.24 8.89 -6.39
N ARG A 405 19.09 8.23 -6.28
CA ARG A 405 18.94 6.90 -5.71
C ARG A 405 18.74 5.83 -6.79
N VAL A 406 18.64 6.21 -8.07
CA VAL A 406 18.26 5.29 -9.16
C VAL A 406 19.31 4.21 -9.38
N ASN A 407 20.60 4.58 -9.41
CA ASN A 407 21.65 3.66 -9.82
C ASN A 407 22.87 3.65 -8.92
N ILE A 408 22.65 3.62 -7.60
CA ILE A 408 23.72 3.67 -6.61
C ILE A 408 24.66 2.45 -6.63
N GLY A 409 24.26 1.35 -7.27
CA GLY A 409 25.09 0.15 -7.46
C GLY A 409 26.21 0.32 -8.52
N ARG A 410 26.08 1.29 -9.44
CA ARG A 410 27.11 1.57 -10.48
C ARG A 410 28.05 2.71 -10.13
N ARG A 411 27.91 3.31 -8.95
CA ARG A 411 28.81 4.38 -8.48
C ARG A 411 30.25 3.89 -8.43
N GLN A 412 31.17 4.84 -8.57
CA GLN A 412 32.61 4.61 -8.55
C GLN A 412 33.29 5.19 -7.30
N ASP A 413 32.50 5.73 -6.37
CA ASP A 413 32.98 6.29 -5.10
C ASP A 413 32.62 5.37 -3.92
N ASN A 414 32.98 5.79 -2.70
CA ASN A 414 32.75 5.01 -1.49
C ASN A 414 31.27 4.88 -1.10
N LEU A 415 30.37 5.61 -1.78
CA LEU A 415 28.92 5.49 -1.59
C LEU A 415 28.29 4.46 -2.53
N LYS A 416 29.09 3.69 -3.27
CA LYS A 416 28.60 2.55 -4.04
C LYS A 416 27.87 1.57 -3.13
N MET A 417 26.65 1.21 -3.53
CA MET A 417 25.86 0.20 -2.84
C MET A 417 26.51 -1.18 -2.96
N GLU A 418 26.64 -1.87 -1.83
CA GLU A 418 27.25 -3.20 -1.74
C GLU A 418 26.45 -4.08 -0.78
N VAL A 419 26.12 -5.30 -1.21
CA VAL A 419 25.45 -6.31 -0.39
C VAL A 419 26.36 -7.54 -0.32
N SER A 420 26.97 -7.76 0.85
CA SER A 420 27.94 -8.84 1.08
C SER A 420 27.31 -10.18 1.42
N ASP A 421 26.10 -10.19 1.98
CA ASP A 421 25.45 -11.37 2.56
C ASP A 421 23.94 -11.13 2.74
N LEU A 422 23.21 -12.17 3.14
CA LEU A 422 21.75 -12.11 3.36
C LEU A 422 21.33 -11.02 4.35
N SER A 423 22.10 -10.81 5.42
CA SER A 423 21.75 -9.87 6.49
C SER A 423 21.77 -8.40 6.03
N ARG A 424 22.25 -8.14 4.82
CA ARG A 424 22.27 -6.83 4.17
C ARG A 424 21.40 -6.78 2.91
N PHE A 425 20.72 -7.86 2.56
CA PHE A 425 19.88 -7.90 1.36
C PHE A 425 18.66 -6.99 1.52
N HIS A 426 18.33 -6.21 0.49
CA HIS A 426 17.25 -5.23 0.54
C HIS A 426 16.68 -4.96 -0.87
N PRO A 427 15.46 -4.40 -0.99
CA PRO A 427 14.76 -4.23 -2.28
C PRO A 427 15.54 -3.44 -3.33
N GLN A 428 16.29 -2.40 -2.96
CA GLN A 428 17.09 -1.66 -3.95
C GLN A 428 18.24 -2.49 -4.58
N TRP A 429 18.82 -3.45 -3.86
CA TRP A 429 19.78 -4.38 -4.45
C TRP A 429 19.11 -5.34 -5.42
N LEU A 430 17.93 -5.86 -5.06
CA LEU A 430 17.12 -6.67 -5.94
C LEU A 430 16.76 -5.93 -7.23
N HIS A 431 16.20 -4.72 -7.13
CA HIS A 431 15.93 -3.83 -8.27
C HIS A 431 17.17 -3.63 -9.14
N PHE A 432 18.32 -3.32 -8.51
CA PHE A 432 19.57 -3.12 -9.23
C PHE A 432 19.97 -4.35 -10.05
N LYS A 433 19.87 -5.56 -9.47
CA LYS A 433 20.19 -6.81 -10.17
C LYS A 433 19.16 -7.17 -11.26
N LEU A 434 17.88 -6.88 -11.05
CA LEU A 434 16.83 -7.06 -12.05
C LEU A 434 17.02 -6.12 -13.25
N SER A 435 17.60 -4.93 -13.03
CA SER A 435 17.87 -3.93 -14.08
C SER A 435 18.85 -4.38 -15.18
N ASP A 436 19.51 -5.53 -15.00
CA ASP A 436 20.32 -6.19 -16.03
C ASP A 436 19.48 -6.90 -17.09
N ASN A 437 18.19 -7.17 -16.83
CA ASN A 437 17.27 -7.82 -17.77
C ASN A 437 16.51 -6.79 -18.63
N PRO A 438 16.48 -6.92 -19.97
CA PRO A 438 15.70 -6.03 -20.85
C PRO A 438 14.19 -6.00 -20.59
N GLU A 439 13.58 -7.13 -20.23
CA GLU A 439 12.13 -7.22 -19.94
C GLU A 439 11.78 -6.54 -18.61
N TYR A 440 12.64 -6.62 -17.59
CA TYR A 440 12.46 -5.81 -16.39
C TYR A 440 12.58 -4.31 -16.69
N ARG A 441 13.53 -3.91 -17.54
CA ARG A 441 13.75 -2.50 -17.88
C ARG A 441 12.57 -1.89 -18.62
N ILE A 442 11.94 -2.61 -19.55
CA ILE A 442 10.74 -2.11 -20.24
C ILE A 442 9.52 -2.10 -19.31
N ARG A 443 9.37 -3.09 -18.42
CA ARG A 443 8.33 -3.07 -17.36
C ARG A 443 8.52 -1.86 -16.44
N PHE A 444 9.75 -1.60 -16.00
CA PHE A 444 10.07 -0.39 -15.23
C PHE A 444 9.72 0.87 -16.01
N ALA A 445 10.11 0.95 -17.28
CA ALA A 445 9.80 2.09 -18.15
C ALA A 445 8.29 2.36 -18.25
N ASP A 446 7.47 1.31 -18.35
CA ASP A 446 6.02 1.42 -18.42
C ASP A 446 5.44 1.94 -17.10
N ARG A 447 5.88 1.39 -15.96
CA ARG A 447 5.49 1.90 -14.63
C ARG A 447 5.94 3.35 -14.41
N ALA A 448 7.17 3.67 -14.80
CA ALA A 448 7.73 5.01 -14.69
C ALA A 448 6.95 6.01 -15.56
N TRP A 449 6.58 5.64 -16.79
CA TRP A 449 5.72 6.48 -17.62
C TRP A 449 4.34 6.70 -16.98
N LYS A 450 3.68 5.63 -16.50
CA LYS A 450 2.40 5.72 -15.78
C LYS A 450 2.47 6.72 -14.63
N HIS A 451 3.57 6.75 -13.89
CA HIS A 451 3.67 7.55 -12.66
C HIS A 451 4.31 8.93 -12.81
N PHE A 452 5.20 9.13 -13.79
CA PHE A 452 5.91 10.40 -14.02
C PHE A 452 5.36 11.23 -15.18
N SER A 453 4.41 10.71 -15.96
CA SER A 453 3.66 11.52 -16.92
C SER A 453 2.79 12.58 -16.23
N ASP A 454 2.21 13.50 -17.00
CA ASP A 454 1.41 14.62 -16.48
C ASP A 454 0.19 14.16 -15.64
N LEU A 455 -0.32 12.95 -15.91
CA LEU A 455 -1.44 12.33 -15.18
C LEU A 455 -0.99 11.42 -14.04
N GLY A 456 0.31 11.17 -13.92
CA GLY A 456 0.87 10.24 -12.96
C GLY A 456 0.94 10.77 -11.53
N VAL A 457 1.16 9.88 -10.57
CA VAL A 457 1.22 10.21 -9.13
C VAL A 457 2.37 11.16 -8.75
N PHE A 458 3.40 11.24 -9.60
CA PHE A 458 4.57 12.10 -9.45
C PHE A 458 4.51 13.33 -10.35
N SER A 459 3.40 13.56 -11.06
CA SER A 459 3.19 14.86 -11.71
C SER A 459 3.18 15.97 -10.64
N PRO A 460 3.66 17.18 -10.96
CA PRO A 460 3.66 18.29 -10.00
C PRO A 460 2.28 18.54 -9.39
N ASP A 461 1.21 18.46 -10.17
CA ASP A 461 -0.15 18.71 -9.71
C ASP A 461 -0.64 17.61 -8.74
N SER A 462 -0.42 16.34 -9.07
CA SER A 462 -0.77 15.20 -8.19
C SER A 462 0.00 15.26 -6.88
N ALA A 463 1.31 15.51 -6.93
CA ALA A 463 2.15 15.63 -5.75
C ALA A 463 1.77 16.85 -4.90
N LEU A 464 1.49 18.00 -5.50
CA LEU A 464 1.01 19.20 -4.79
C LEU A 464 -0.34 18.95 -4.11
N LYS A 465 -1.29 18.30 -4.80
CA LYS A 465 -2.59 17.94 -4.24
C LYS A 465 -2.43 17.07 -2.98
N ARG A 466 -1.59 16.04 -3.05
CA ARG A 466 -1.27 15.15 -1.93
C ARG A 466 -0.62 15.89 -0.76
N LEU A 467 0.42 16.69 -1.05
CA LEU A 467 1.11 17.48 -0.02
C LEU A 467 0.15 18.46 0.66
N ASN A 468 -0.62 19.21 -0.14
CA ASN A 468 -1.55 20.22 0.38
C ASN A 468 -2.67 19.59 1.23
N LYS A 469 -3.13 18.38 0.90
CA LYS A 469 -4.08 17.64 1.75
C LYS A 469 -3.53 17.48 3.18
N ARG A 470 -2.28 17.05 3.33
CA ARG A 470 -1.65 16.85 4.65
C ARG A 470 -1.23 18.14 5.34
N ILE A 471 -0.77 19.14 4.58
CA ILE A 471 -0.52 20.49 5.11
C ILE A 471 -1.82 21.05 5.71
N ASN A 472 -2.93 21.00 4.99
CA ASN A 472 -4.22 21.54 5.47
C ASN A 472 -4.75 20.79 6.70
N GLU A 473 -4.48 19.48 6.81
CA GLU A 473 -4.87 18.68 7.96
C GLU A 473 -4.10 19.08 9.24
N VAL A 474 -2.79 19.33 9.13
CA VAL A 474 -1.94 19.64 10.31
C VAL A 474 -1.84 21.14 10.61
N ASP A 475 -2.04 22.02 9.62
CA ASP A 475 -1.89 23.48 9.72
C ASP A 475 -2.60 24.11 10.94
N PRO A 476 -3.85 23.73 11.29
CA PRO A 476 -4.53 24.29 12.45
C PRO A 476 -3.75 24.04 13.75
N ALA A 477 -3.01 22.95 13.85
CA ALA A 477 -2.42 22.44 15.09
C ALA A 477 -0.96 22.91 15.33
N ILE A 478 -0.30 23.48 14.31
CA ILE A 478 1.14 23.85 14.35
C ILE A 478 1.45 24.95 15.38
N ILE A 479 0.51 25.85 15.66
CA ILE A 479 0.75 26.92 16.65
C ILE A 479 0.90 26.30 18.05
N ALA A 480 0.07 25.32 18.40
CA ALA A 480 0.20 24.59 19.66
C ALA A 480 1.53 23.81 19.75
N GLU A 481 2.03 23.24 18.65
CA GLU A 481 3.37 22.63 18.62
C GLU A 481 4.48 23.66 18.81
N SER A 482 4.32 24.85 18.21
CA SER A 482 5.28 25.96 18.34
C SER A 482 5.42 26.37 19.81
N ALA A 483 4.28 26.55 20.48
CA ALA A 483 4.25 26.92 21.89
C ALA A 483 4.72 25.80 22.81
N ARG A 484 4.66 24.53 22.38
CA ARG A 484 5.05 23.40 23.24
C ARG A 484 6.52 23.04 23.12
N TRP A 485 7.09 23.11 21.92
CA TRP A 485 8.41 22.55 21.62
C TRP A 485 9.33 23.51 20.85
N GLY A 486 8.86 24.72 20.53
CA GLY A 486 9.59 25.68 19.71
C GLY A 486 10.89 26.17 20.34
N ASP A 487 10.99 26.17 21.66
CA ASP A 487 12.12 26.67 22.47
C ASP A 487 12.97 25.56 23.12
N SER A 488 12.49 24.30 23.15
CA SER A 488 13.06 23.18 23.92
C SER A 488 14.59 23.01 23.87
N LYS A 489 15.23 23.30 22.72
CA LYS A 489 16.69 23.28 22.56
C LYS A 489 17.27 24.59 22.03
N ARG A 490 16.67 25.71 22.40
CA ARG A 490 17.04 27.04 21.92
C ARG A 490 17.24 27.99 23.08
N THR A 491 18.23 28.86 22.91
CA THR A 491 18.51 29.97 23.83
C THR A 491 18.03 31.32 23.29
N GLY A 492 17.37 31.33 22.13
CA GLY A 492 16.82 32.51 21.48
C GLY A 492 15.40 32.25 21.00
N ALA A 493 14.86 33.14 20.16
CA ALA A 493 13.45 33.10 19.74
C ALA A 493 13.00 31.69 19.31
N PRO A 494 11.80 31.25 19.75
CA PRO A 494 11.29 29.92 19.47
C PRO A 494 11.05 29.70 17.98
N TYR A 495 11.04 28.43 17.57
CA TYR A 495 10.50 28.08 16.27
C TYR A 495 8.99 28.22 16.25
N THR A 496 8.47 28.81 15.18
CA THR A 496 7.04 29.13 15.07
C THR A 496 6.44 28.78 13.72
N LYS A 497 5.11 28.72 13.68
CA LYS A 497 4.34 28.51 12.45
C LYS A 497 4.77 29.45 11.32
N TYR A 498 4.76 30.76 11.54
CA TYR A 498 4.99 31.74 10.47
C TYR A 498 6.46 31.89 10.08
N ASN A 499 7.38 31.78 11.04
CA ASN A 499 8.80 32.01 10.76
C ASN A 499 9.56 30.74 10.35
N ASN A 500 9.02 29.54 10.61
CA ASN A 500 9.74 28.29 10.38
C ASN A 500 8.93 27.25 9.61
N TRP A 501 7.74 26.88 10.11
CA TRP A 501 6.98 25.80 9.48
C TRP A 501 6.45 26.20 8.09
N ILE A 502 5.83 27.38 7.95
CA ILE A 502 5.36 27.88 6.64
C ILE A 502 6.52 27.96 5.63
N PRO A 503 7.68 28.59 5.95
CA PRO A 503 8.85 28.54 5.08
C PRO A 503 9.29 27.12 4.71
N GLU A 504 9.29 26.17 5.64
CA GLU A 504 9.71 24.79 5.39
C GLU A 504 8.75 24.04 4.46
N VAL A 505 7.43 24.13 4.66
CA VAL A 505 6.48 23.52 3.73
C VAL A 505 6.47 24.23 2.37
N ASN A 506 6.75 25.54 2.34
CA ASN A 506 6.91 26.30 1.09
C ASN A 506 8.13 25.87 0.29
N LYS A 507 9.22 25.45 0.95
CA LYS A 507 10.38 24.86 0.27
C LYS A 507 9.98 23.59 -0.50
N ILE A 508 9.27 22.67 0.17
CA ILE A 508 8.77 21.45 -0.48
C ILE A 508 7.82 21.81 -1.64
N ARG A 509 6.84 22.68 -1.37
CA ARG A 509 5.78 23.06 -2.31
C ARG A 509 6.29 23.81 -3.54
N ASN A 510 7.20 24.77 -3.35
CA ASN A 510 7.54 25.74 -4.39
C ASN A 510 8.93 25.51 -4.99
N ARG A 511 9.82 24.77 -4.31
CA ARG A 511 11.19 24.54 -4.77
C ARG A 511 11.51 23.06 -5.04
N PHE A 512 10.87 22.12 -4.33
CA PHE A 512 11.08 20.68 -4.55
C PHE A 512 10.15 20.12 -5.63
N ILE A 513 8.84 20.08 -5.35
CA ILE A 513 7.84 19.38 -6.19
C ILE A 513 7.84 19.87 -7.66
N PRO A 514 7.87 21.19 -7.95
CA PRO A 514 7.82 21.66 -9.34
C PRO A 514 9.02 21.22 -10.21
N LEU A 515 10.13 20.85 -9.58
CA LEU A 515 11.39 20.53 -10.26
C LEU A 515 11.70 19.02 -10.25
N ARG A 516 11.27 18.31 -9.21
CA ARG A 516 11.75 16.95 -8.93
C ARG A 516 11.40 15.92 -10.01
N THR A 517 10.19 15.99 -10.58
CA THR A 517 9.70 15.03 -11.59
C THR A 517 10.66 14.94 -12.78
N ASN A 518 11.03 16.08 -13.36
CA ASN A 518 11.94 16.13 -14.51
C ASN A 518 13.36 15.66 -14.16
N ILE A 519 13.84 15.99 -12.96
CA ILE A 519 15.17 15.54 -12.48
C ILE A 519 15.22 14.01 -12.40
N VAL A 520 14.18 13.38 -11.85
CA VAL A 520 14.13 11.93 -11.72
C VAL A 520 13.94 11.26 -13.07
N ILE A 521 13.12 11.82 -13.97
CA ILE A 521 13.04 11.35 -15.37
C ILE A 521 14.43 11.34 -16.01
N ASP A 522 15.23 12.39 -15.83
CA ASP A 522 16.57 12.46 -16.38
C ASP A 522 17.53 11.44 -15.75
N GLN A 523 17.44 11.21 -14.43
CA GLN A 523 18.18 10.15 -13.74
C GLN A 523 17.80 8.76 -14.27
N LEU A 524 16.50 8.51 -14.47
CA LEU A 524 15.98 7.25 -15.02
C LEU A 524 16.43 7.05 -16.47
N LYS A 525 16.42 8.10 -17.31
CA LYS A 525 16.95 8.05 -18.68
C LYS A 525 18.44 7.70 -18.69
N GLN A 526 19.24 8.29 -17.79
CA GLN A 526 20.66 7.98 -17.65
C GLN A 526 20.89 6.52 -17.21
N ALA A 527 20.01 5.98 -16.36
CA ALA A 527 20.01 4.57 -15.99
C ALA A 527 19.43 3.65 -17.09
N GLY A 528 18.81 4.23 -18.12
CA GLY A 528 18.05 3.57 -19.19
C GLY A 528 16.80 2.82 -18.70
N LEU A 529 16.22 3.28 -17.59
CA LEU A 529 14.96 2.83 -17.01
C LEU A 529 13.77 3.70 -17.46
N TYR A 530 14.02 4.70 -18.31
CA TYR A 530 13.02 5.52 -18.97
C TYR A 530 13.42 5.70 -20.44
N PRO A 531 12.55 5.39 -21.41
CA PRO A 531 12.91 5.45 -22.82
C PRO A 531 13.16 6.89 -23.29
N SER A 532 14.11 7.07 -24.21
CA SER A 532 14.32 8.36 -24.86
C SER A 532 13.22 8.71 -25.87
N ILE A 533 12.49 7.70 -26.34
CA ILE A 533 11.34 7.83 -27.23
C ILE A 533 10.11 8.08 -26.36
N GLN A 534 9.44 9.20 -26.60
CA GLN A 534 8.19 9.53 -25.92
C GLN A 534 7.09 8.56 -26.34
N ALA A 535 6.22 8.19 -25.39
CA ALA A 535 5.06 7.37 -25.70
C ALA A 535 4.07 8.15 -26.59
N PRO A 536 3.19 7.47 -27.35
CA PRO A 536 2.16 8.13 -28.14
C PRO A 536 1.28 9.03 -27.28
N VAL A 537 0.83 10.16 -27.82
CA VAL A 537 -0.17 11.01 -27.18
C VAL A 537 -1.55 10.60 -27.68
N ILE A 538 -2.50 10.41 -26.75
CA ILE A 538 -3.90 10.15 -27.07
C ILE A 538 -4.71 11.37 -26.63
N ARG A 539 -5.40 11.99 -27.58
CA ARG A 539 -6.17 13.23 -27.35
C ARG A 539 -7.45 13.26 -28.16
N THR A 540 -8.34 14.18 -27.82
CA THR A 540 -9.50 14.53 -28.65
C THR A 540 -9.10 15.59 -29.69
N GLN A 541 -10.03 15.97 -30.59
CA GLN A 541 -9.78 17.07 -31.52
C GLN A 541 -9.57 18.42 -30.83
N SER A 542 -10.19 18.62 -29.65
CA SER A 542 -10.22 19.91 -28.96
C SER A 542 -9.26 20.00 -27.77
N ALA A 543 -8.85 18.87 -27.17
CA ALA A 543 -7.97 18.84 -26.00
C ALA A 543 -7.32 17.46 -25.76
N SER A 544 -6.20 17.46 -25.02
CA SER A 544 -5.63 16.26 -24.41
C SER A 544 -6.58 15.64 -23.40
N LEU A 545 -6.44 14.32 -23.19
CA LEU A 545 -7.15 13.64 -22.12
C LEU A 545 -6.52 14.00 -20.76
N ASN A 546 -7.36 14.16 -19.75
CA ASN A 546 -6.95 14.50 -18.38
C ASN A 546 -6.96 13.30 -17.43
N GLU A 547 -7.27 12.11 -17.95
CA GLU A 547 -7.38 10.85 -17.21
C GLU A 547 -7.11 9.68 -18.14
N THR A 548 -6.75 8.53 -17.55
CA THR A 548 -6.52 7.27 -18.30
C THR A 548 -7.76 6.40 -18.39
N ASP A 549 -8.77 6.64 -17.53
CA ASP A 549 -10.09 6.01 -17.60
C ASP A 549 -11.12 7.08 -17.94
N VAL A 550 -11.65 7.07 -19.14
CA VAL A 550 -12.57 8.09 -19.66
C VAL A 550 -13.97 7.50 -19.74
N ILE A 551 -14.92 8.04 -18.97
CA ILE A 551 -16.33 7.68 -19.09
C ILE A 551 -16.94 8.36 -20.32
N LEU A 552 -17.56 7.59 -21.21
CA LEU A 552 -18.19 8.08 -22.43
C LEU A 552 -19.57 8.68 -22.11
N ALA A 553 -19.77 9.94 -22.48
CA ALA A 553 -21.10 10.57 -22.47
C ALA A 553 -21.79 10.53 -23.86
N SER A 554 -20.99 10.31 -24.91
CA SER A 554 -21.40 10.15 -26.31
C SER A 554 -20.21 9.59 -27.09
N PRO A 555 -20.41 9.07 -28.32
CA PRO A 555 -19.30 8.72 -29.19
C PRO A 555 -18.22 9.82 -29.29
N LEU A 556 -16.96 9.40 -29.23
CA LEU A 556 -15.81 10.30 -29.13
C LEU A 556 -14.77 9.97 -30.20
N SER A 557 -14.42 10.94 -31.03
CA SER A 557 -13.28 10.80 -31.96
C SER A 557 -11.97 11.14 -31.24
N VAL A 558 -11.04 10.19 -31.23
CA VAL A 558 -9.72 10.32 -30.61
C VAL A 558 -8.61 10.23 -31.65
N ILE A 559 -7.52 10.94 -31.37
CA ILE A 559 -6.31 11.00 -32.18
C ILE A 559 -5.19 10.36 -31.40
N ILE A 560 -4.50 9.38 -32.01
CA ILE A 560 -3.24 8.83 -31.52
C ILE A 560 -2.13 9.41 -32.39
N GLU A 561 -1.25 10.20 -31.78
CA GLU A 561 -0.15 10.88 -32.48
C GLU A 561 1.22 10.42 -31.97
N ASN A 562 2.21 10.44 -32.86
CA ASN A 562 3.61 10.26 -32.50
C ASN A 562 4.21 11.63 -32.14
N PRO A 563 4.54 11.90 -30.86
CA PRO A 563 5.15 13.19 -30.49
C PRO A 563 6.64 13.28 -30.87
N ASN A 564 7.24 12.20 -31.37
CA ASN A 564 8.65 12.16 -31.75
C ASN A 564 8.85 12.60 -33.21
N SER A 565 10.07 13.06 -33.56
CA SER A 565 10.41 13.47 -34.93
C SER A 565 10.41 12.33 -35.95
N SER A 566 10.42 11.08 -35.49
CA SER A 566 10.42 9.86 -36.30
C SER A 566 9.84 8.69 -35.50
N GLY A 567 9.61 7.56 -36.16
CA GLY A 567 9.08 6.35 -35.55
C GLY A 567 7.67 6.04 -36.04
N THR A 568 7.26 4.80 -35.80
CA THR A 568 5.94 4.29 -36.17
C THR A 568 5.12 4.08 -34.90
N VAL A 569 3.88 4.55 -34.90
CA VAL A 569 2.93 4.22 -33.82
C VAL A 569 2.40 2.82 -34.07
N TYR A 570 2.53 1.96 -33.07
CA TYR A 570 1.90 0.65 -33.01
C TYR A 570 0.84 0.67 -31.93
N TYR A 571 -0.35 0.18 -32.22
CA TYR A 571 -1.45 0.18 -31.27
C TYR A 571 -2.35 -1.04 -31.41
N THR A 572 -3.07 -1.34 -30.33
CA THR A 572 -4.08 -2.38 -30.26
C THR A 572 -5.32 -1.84 -29.58
N ILE A 573 -6.45 -2.46 -29.90
CA ILE A 573 -7.75 -2.25 -29.24
C ILE A 573 -8.32 -3.55 -28.62
N ASN A 574 -7.53 -4.62 -28.67
CA ASN A 574 -7.87 -5.96 -28.18
C ASN A 574 -7.20 -6.27 -26.82
N GLY A 575 -6.64 -5.27 -26.16
CA GLY A 575 -5.97 -5.41 -24.86
C GLY A 575 -4.56 -6.02 -24.88
N THR A 576 -4.05 -6.49 -26.02
CA THR A 576 -2.67 -7.01 -26.10
C THR A 576 -1.65 -5.87 -26.17
N ASP A 577 -0.49 -6.02 -25.53
CA ASP A 577 0.60 -5.05 -25.73
C ASP A 577 1.14 -5.13 -27.17
N PRO A 578 1.30 -4.01 -27.90
CA PRO A 578 1.98 -3.98 -29.20
C PRO A 578 3.37 -4.64 -29.23
N ARG A 579 4.09 -4.63 -28.10
CA ARG A 579 5.42 -5.23 -27.94
C ARG A 579 5.30 -6.60 -27.28
N LYS A 580 5.86 -7.65 -27.91
CA LYS A 580 6.02 -8.98 -27.30
C LYS A 580 7.36 -9.10 -26.55
N VAL A 581 7.47 -10.12 -25.69
CA VAL A 581 8.73 -10.53 -25.05
C VAL A 581 9.84 -10.66 -26.10
N GLY A 582 11.03 -10.15 -25.79
CA GLY A 582 12.16 -10.08 -26.72
C GLY A 582 12.14 -8.87 -27.66
N GLY A 583 11.12 -8.00 -27.58
CA GLY A 583 11.09 -6.71 -28.26
C GLY A 583 10.56 -6.72 -29.69
N GLY A 584 10.02 -7.84 -30.17
CA GLY A 584 9.30 -7.87 -31.44
C GLY A 584 7.92 -7.22 -31.36
N VAL A 585 7.26 -7.09 -32.52
CA VAL A 585 5.85 -6.68 -32.61
C VAL A 585 4.95 -7.89 -32.35
N ASN A 586 3.86 -7.68 -31.60
CA ASN A 586 2.87 -8.72 -31.32
C ASN A 586 1.91 -8.94 -32.51
N THR A 587 1.37 -10.15 -32.65
CA THR A 587 0.42 -10.47 -33.72
C THR A 587 -0.87 -9.68 -33.56
N GLY A 588 -1.47 -9.21 -34.66
CA GLY A 588 -2.70 -8.41 -34.64
C GLY A 588 -2.49 -6.93 -34.28
N THR A 589 -1.25 -6.50 -34.07
CA THR A 589 -0.92 -5.09 -33.83
C THR A 589 -1.11 -4.24 -35.08
N LEU A 590 -1.86 -3.15 -34.96
CA LEU A 590 -2.03 -2.15 -36.02
C LEU A 590 -0.90 -1.12 -35.95
N PHE A 591 -0.56 -0.49 -37.07
CA PHE A 591 0.49 0.52 -37.11
C PHE A 591 0.21 1.65 -38.09
N SER A 592 0.78 2.82 -37.83
CA SER A 592 0.71 3.99 -38.71
C SER A 592 1.94 4.88 -38.59
N LEU A 593 2.30 5.51 -39.71
CA LEU A 593 3.30 6.59 -39.78
C LEU A 593 2.69 7.98 -39.61
N ASN A 594 1.37 8.09 -39.78
CA ASN A 594 0.60 9.33 -39.62
C ASN A 594 -0.28 9.24 -38.37
N ASP A 595 -0.86 10.37 -37.96
CA ASP A 595 -1.86 10.42 -36.91
C ASP A 595 -3.03 9.47 -37.21
N ILE A 596 -3.44 8.72 -36.19
CA ILE A 596 -4.53 7.74 -36.28
C ILE A 596 -5.78 8.42 -35.72
N ASN A 597 -6.89 8.38 -36.45
CA ASN A 597 -8.19 8.82 -35.95
C ASN A 597 -9.05 7.58 -35.68
N LEU A 598 -9.55 7.45 -34.45
CA LEU A 598 -10.45 6.38 -34.04
C LEU A 598 -11.75 6.98 -33.51
N ASP A 599 -12.89 6.46 -33.98
CA ASP A 599 -14.19 6.80 -33.43
C ASP A 599 -14.56 5.79 -32.34
N ILE A 600 -14.49 6.21 -31.08
CA ILE A 600 -14.83 5.40 -29.92
C ILE A 600 -16.34 5.52 -29.68
N LYS A 601 -17.07 4.42 -29.89
CA LYS A 601 -18.54 4.37 -29.82
C LYS A 601 -19.08 3.46 -28.72
N ALA A 602 -18.19 2.71 -28.08
CA ALA A 602 -18.46 1.74 -27.02
C ALA A 602 -17.17 1.60 -26.20
N SER A 603 -17.21 0.83 -25.12
CA SER A 603 -16.03 0.55 -24.30
C SER A 603 -14.86 0.07 -25.16
N THR A 604 -13.68 0.67 -24.95
CA THR A 604 -12.48 0.39 -25.76
C THR A 604 -11.23 0.59 -24.92
N GLN A 605 -10.35 -0.41 -24.88
CA GLN A 605 -9.01 -0.26 -24.33
C GLN A 605 -8.00 -0.02 -25.45
N ILE A 606 -7.39 1.17 -25.48
CA ILE A 606 -6.30 1.48 -26.40
C ILE A 606 -4.96 1.23 -25.69
N LYS A 607 -4.10 0.42 -26.29
CA LYS A 607 -2.69 0.28 -25.91
C LYS A 607 -1.81 0.69 -27.07
N ALA A 608 -0.88 1.62 -26.86
CA ALA A 608 -0.06 2.16 -27.94
C ALA A 608 1.40 2.37 -27.51
N ARG A 609 2.32 2.16 -28.46
CA ARG A 609 3.75 2.44 -28.33
C ARG A 609 4.30 3.06 -29.62
N VAL A 610 5.40 3.81 -29.51
CA VAL A 610 6.22 4.21 -30.66
C VAL A 610 7.41 3.26 -30.75
N LEU A 611 7.70 2.75 -31.95
CA LEU A 611 8.94 2.06 -32.26
C LEU A 611 9.78 2.92 -33.22
N SER A 612 10.99 3.25 -32.81
CA SER A 612 11.96 3.99 -33.63
C SER A 612 13.36 3.43 -33.38
N ASP A 613 14.13 3.20 -34.45
CA ASP A 613 15.49 2.65 -34.39
C ASP A 613 15.63 1.40 -33.50
N SER A 614 14.66 0.47 -33.61
CA SER A 614 14.56 -0.76 -32.80
C SER A 614 14.40 -0.54 -31.29
N LYS A 615 14.04 0.67 -30.87
CA LYS A 615 13.72 1.00 -29.47
C LYS A 615 12.25 1.33 -29.33
N TRP A 616 11.64 0.78 -28.28
CA TRP A 616 10.25 1.05 -27.92
C TRP A 616 10.17 2.24 -26.97
N SER A 617 9.12 3.05 -27.12
CA SER A 617 8.63 3.91 -26.05
C SER A 617 8.04 3.08 -24.91
N ALA A 618 7.74 3.76 -23.79
CA ALA A 618 6.85 3.20 -22.79
C ALA A 618 5.43 2.98 -23.34
N LEU A 619 4.65 2.15 -22.66
CA LEU A 619 3.25 1.88 -22.99
C LEU A 619 2.37 3.07 -22.63
N GLN A 620 1.64 3.60 -23.61
CA GLN A 620 0.48 4.44 -23.36
C GLN A 620 -0.77 3.55 -23.35
N GLN A 621 -1.56 3.65 -22.28
CA GLN A 621 -2.85 2.98 -22.17
C GLN A 621 -3.94 3.97 -21.78
N VAL A 622 -5.08 3.90 -22.47
CA VAL A 622 -6.30 4.64 -22.13
C VAL A 622 -7.49 3.69 -22.26
N ASN A 623 -8.31 3.65 -21.23
CA ASN A 623 -9.56 2.92 -21.17
C ASN A 623 -10.71 3.91 -21.44
N PHE A 624 -11.54 3.63 -22.43
CA PHE A 624 -12.82 4.31 -22.63
C PHE A 624 -13.92 3.37 -22.13
N ILE A 625 -14.81 3.89 -21.28
CA ILE A 625 -15.81 3.09 -20.57
C ILE A 625 -17.18 3.64 -20.94
N ASP A 626 -18.01 2.79 -21.54
CA ASP A 626 -19.42 3.06 -21.77
C ASP A 626 -20.21 2.74 -20.49
N PRO A 627 -20.92 3.72 -19.89
CA PRO A 627 -21.79 3.45 -18.75
C PRO A 627 -23.07 2.68 -19.15
N ASP A 628 -23.49 2.75 -20.42
CA ASP A 628 -24.67 2.07 -20.95
C ASP A 628 -24.24 0.85 -21.80
N GLU A 629 -23.50 -0.07 -21.18
CA GLU A 629 -22.79 -1.16 -21.86
C GLU A 629 -23.71 -2.17 -22.57
N ASP A 630 -23.27 -2.63 -23.75
CA ASP A 630 -23.92 -3.72 -24.48
C ASP A 630 -23.22 -5.06 -24.20
N TYR A 631 -23.86 -5.89 -23.39
CA TYR A 631 -23.35 -7.21 -23.03
C TYR A 631 -23.67 -8.32 -24.05
N THR A 632 -24.24 -7.99 -25.22
CA THR A 632 -24.64 -8.97 -26.24
C THR A 632 -23.50 -9.87 -26.70
N ASP A 633 -22.24 -9.45 -26.56
CA ASP A 633 -21.05 -10.23 -26.93
C ASP A 633 -20.33 -10.89 -25.74
N LEU A 634 -20.87 -10.79 -24.52
CA LEU A 634 -20.36 -11.52 -23.35
C LEU A 634 -20.90 -12.96 -23.37
N ARG A 635 -20.01 -13.94 -23.27
CA ARG A 635 -20.36 -15.37 -23.26
C ARG A 635 -19.70 -16.08 -22.09
N ILE A 636 -20.36 -17.09 -21.55
CA ILE A 636 -19.73 -18.08 -20.68
C ILE A 636 -19.23 -19.21 -21.57
N THR A 637 -17.91 -19.39 -21.65
CA THR A 637 -17.28 -20.34 -22.59
C THR A 637 -16.81 -21.62 -21.92
N GLU A 638 -16.62 -21.60 -20.60
CA GLU A 638 -16.22 -22.78 -19.86
C GLU A 638 -16.78 -22.75 -18.44
N LEU A 639 -17.30 -23.89 -17.99
CA LEU A 639 -17.79 -24.12 -16.63
C LEU A 639 -17.22 -25.46 -16.15
N HIS A 640 -16.32 -25.41 -15.17
CA HIS A 640 -15.73 -26.60 -14.58
C HIS A 640 -16.39 -26.85 -13.21
N TYR A 641 -17.54 -27.50 -13.22
CA TYR A 641 -18.24 -27.96 -12.01
C TYR A 641 -17.79 -29.40 -11.68
N HIS A 642 -17.78 -29.77 -10.40
CA HIS A 642 -17.44 -31.12 -9.94
C HIS A 642 -16.17 -31.74 -10.57
N PRO A 643 -15.02 -31.04 -10.62
CA PRO A 643 -13.77 -31.69 -10.98
C PRO A 643 -13.41 -32.78 -9.94
N PRO A 644 -12.58 -33.76 -10.31
CA PRO A 644 -12.16 -34.82 -9.40
C PRO A 644 -11.20 -34.30 -8.33
N ASP A 645 -11.27 -34.90 -7.14
CA ASP A 645 -10.28 -34.68 -6.09
C ASP A 645 -8.86 -35.01 -6.60
N LEU A 646 -7.91 -34.14 -6.27
CA LEU A 646 -6.50 -34.38 -6.55
C LEU A 646 -5.82 -35.00 -5.33
N ILE A 647 -5.38 -36.25 -5.50
CA ILE A 647 -4.66 -36.99 -4.47
C ILE A 647 -3.15 -36.78 -4.70
N SER A 648 -2.49 -36.06 -3.79
CA SER A 648 -1.05 -35.81 -3.80
C SER A 648 -0.41 -36.31 -2.51
N GLY A 649 -0.04 -37.60 -2.49
CA GLY A 649 0.52 -38.22 -1.28
C GLY A 649 -0.56 -38.35 -0.18
N PRO A 650 -0.30 -37.90 1.07
CA PRO A 650 -1.31 -37.91 2.13
C PRO A 650 -2.35 -36.77 1.99
N ASP A 651 -2.09 -35.77 1.14
CA ASP A 651 -2.95 -34.60 0.99
C ASP A 651 -3.94 -34.81 -0.16
N THR A 652 -5.20 -34.45 0.08
CA THR A 652 -6.26 -34.42 -0.93
C THR A 652 -6.69 -32.97 -1.12
N ILE A 653 -6.66 -32.48 -2.35
CA ILE A 653 -7.30 -31.22 -2.73
C ILE A 653 -8.70 -31.59 -3.20
N ASP A 654 -9.72 -31.06 -2.54
CA ASP A 654 -11.11 -31.21 -2.94
C ASP A 654 -11.28 -30.63 -4.35
N GLY A 655 -11.94 -31.38 -5.23
CA GLY A 655 -12.25 -30.90 -6.58
C GLY A 655 -12.91 -29.52 -6.58
N GLN A 656 -13.83 -29.27 -5.64
CA GLN A 656 -14.54 -27.98 -5.55
C GLN A 656 -13.61 -26.76 -5.44
N ASP A 657 -12.39 -26.93 -4.91
CA ASP A 657 -11.39 -25.87 -4.82
C ASP A 657 -10.78 -25.48 -6.20
N LEU A 658 -11.05 -26.24 -7.25
CA LEU A 658 -10.57 -26.03 -8.63
C LEU A 658 -11.67 -25.58 -9.58
N GLU A 659 -12.89 -25.42 -9.09
CA GLU A 659 -14.03 -24.98 -9.89
C GLU A 659 -13.84 -23.57 -10.41
N PHE A 660 -14.26 -23.34 -11.66
CA PHE A 660 -14.17 -22.03 -12.28
C PHE A 660 -15.28 -21.77 -13.29
N ILE A 661 -15.50 -20.49 -13.55
CA ILE A 661 -16.37 -19.97 -14.59
C ILE A 661 -15.53 -19.07 -15.50
N GLU A 662 -15.60 -19.33 -16.80
CA GLU A 662 -14.89 -18.57 -17.82
C GLU A 662 -15.84 -17.72 -18.64
N PHE A 663 -15.51 -16.43 -18.75
CA PHE A 663 -16.21 -15.46 -19.57
C PHE A 663 -15.33 -15.03 -20.73
N LYS A 664 -15.92 -14.94 -21.91
CA LYS A 664 -15.25 -14.45 -23.12
C LYS A 664 -16.05 -13.32 -23.75
N ASN A 665 -15.33 -12.31 -24.21
CA ASN A 665 -15.87 -11.33 -25.12
C ASN A 665 -15.69 -11.82 -26.57
N VAL A 666 -16.78 -12.25 -27.20
CA VAL A 666 -16.78 -12.74 -28.59
C VAL A 666 -16.99 -11.61 -29.63
N GLY A 667 -17.03 -10.37 -29.16
CA GLY A 667 -17.26 -9.16 -29.93
C GLY A 667 -15.99 -8.48 -30.42
N ASN A 668 -16.19 -7.27 -30.97
CA ASN A 668 -15.13 -6.43 -31.53
C ASN A 668 -14.81 -5.18 -30.70
N ASN A 669 -15.63 -4.88 -29.68
CA ASN A 669 -15.38 -3.79 -28.72
C ASN A 669 -15.04 -4.39 -27.35
N SER A 670 -14.44 -3.61 -26.45
CA SER A 670 -14.29 -4.06 -25.06
C SER A 670 -15.67 -4.06 -24.39
N ILE A 671 -15.84 -4.86 -23.34
CA ILE A 671 -17.05 -4.88 -22.51
C ILE A 671 -16.67 -4.41 -21.11
N ASN A 672 -17.35 -3.39 -20.60
CA ASN A 672 -17.24 -2.93 -19.23
C ASN A 672 -17.97 -3.89 -18.30
N LEU A 673 -17.20 -4.68 -17.56
CA LEU A 673 -17.72 -5.57 -16.52
C LEU A 673 -17.85 -4.87 -15.17
N GLY A 674 -17.41 -3.62 -15.02
CA GLY A 674 -17.41 -2.93 -13.73
C GLY A 674 -18.79 -2.93 -13.06
N GLY A 675 -18.86 -3.51 -11.86
CA GLY A 675 -20.10 -3.62 -11.08
C GLY A 675 -21.07 -4.71 -11.52
N VAL A 676 -20.79 -5.47 -12.59
CA VAL A 676 -21.56 -6.67 -12.96
C VAL A 676 -21.53 -7.66 -11.80
N ILE A 677 -22.64 -8.35 -11.58
CA ILE A 677 -22.84 -9.27 -10.46
C ILE A 677 -23.08 -10.67 -11.01
N VAL A 678 -22.27 -11.65 -10.61
CA VAL A 678 -22.60 -13.08 -10.68
C VAL A 678 -23.29 -13.45 -9.38
N ASP A 679 -24.45 -14.09 -9.48
CA ASP A 679 -25.29 -14.53 -8.35
C ASP A 679 -25.86 -15.94 -8.58
N SER A 680 -26.72 -16.40 -7.66
CA SER A 680 -27.34 -17.73 -7.61
C SER A 680 -26.35 -18.84 -7.24
N ALA A 681 -25.60 -19.38 -8.21
CA ALA A 681 -24.61 -20.44 -7.97
C ALA A 681 -23.44 -19.95 -7.09
N VAL A 682 -22.90 -18.79 -7.43
CA VAL A 682 -21.74 -18.18 -6.77
C VAL A 682 -21.93 -16.67 -6.74
N LEU A 683 -21.29 -16.00 -5.77
CA LEU A 683 -21.36 -14.55 -5.63
C LEU A 683 -20.04 -13.90 -6.04
N TYR A 684 -20.09 -12.98 -7.01
CA TYR A 684 -18.96 -12.14 -7.39
C TYR A 684 -19.43 -10.79 -7.92
N VAL A 685 -18.74 -9.72 -7.52
CA VAL A 685 -18.92 -8.39 -8.12
C VAL A 685 -17.63 -8.03 -8.83
N PHE A 686 -17.73 -7.81 -10.14
CA PHE A 686 -16.59 -7.41 -10.95
C PHE A 686 -16.08 -6.03 -10.49
N PRO A 687 -14.77 -5.86 -10.24
CA PRO A 687 -14.22 -4.59 -9.81
C PRO A 687 -14.56 -3.46 -10.77
N GLU A 688 -14.80 -2.26 -10.22
CA GLU A 688 -15.03 -1.06 -11.02
C GLU A 688 -13.98 -0.88 -12.11
N LYS A 689 -14.41 -0.38 -13.28
CA LYS A 689 -13.56 -0.12 -14.45
C LYS A 689 -12.86 -1.36 -15.04
N THR A 690 -13.34 -2.56 -14.74
CA THR A 690 -12.87 -3.78 -15.40
C THR A 690 -13.34 -3.81 -16.84
N LEU A 691 -12.43 -3.70 -17.79
CA LEU A 691 -12.73 -3.94 -19.21
C LEU A 691 -12.29 -5.34 -19.62
N LEU A 692 -13.16 -6.07 -20.31
CA LEU A 692 -12.85 -7.32 -21.01
C LEU A 692 -12.66 -7.01 -22.50
N PRO A 693 -11.43 -6.93 -23.02
CA PRO A 693 -11.20 -6.56 -24.41
C PRO A 693 -11.66 -7.64 -25.41
N PRO A 694 -11.79 -7.29 -26.71
CA PRO A 694 -12.15 -8.23 -27.77
C PRO A 694 -11.34 -9.52 -27.75
N MET A 695 -12.02 -10.67 -27.86
CA MET A 695 -11.45 -12.02 -27.85
C MET A 695 -10.67 -12.37 -26.58
N GLN A 696 -10.73 -11.55 -25.53
CA GLN A 696 -10.08 -11.85 -24.25
C GLN A 696 -11.03 -12.63 -23.33
N ILE A 697 -10.40 -13.31 -22.37
CA ILE A 697 -11.05 -14.21 -21.43
C ILE A 697 -10.85 -13.68 -20.00
N TYR A 698 -11.89 -13.81 -19.18
CA TYR A 698 -11.90 -13.54 -17.75
C TYR A 698 -12.30 -14.80 -16.99
N VAL A 699 -11.46 -15.28 -16.08
CA VAL A 699 -11.74 -16.51 -15.30
C VAL A 699 -12.01 -16.16 -13.85
N LEU A 700 -13.14 -16.63 -13.32
CA LEU A 700 -13.43 -16.60 -11.89
C LEU A 700 -13.19 -17.98 -11.29
N ALA A 701 -12.52 -18.07 -10.15
CA ALA A 701 -12.31 -19.32 -9.42
C ALA A 701 -12.61 -19.16 -7.93
N SER A 702 -13.01 -20.25 -7.26
CA SER A 702 -13.34 -20.25 -5.82
C SER A 702 -12.12 -20.07 -4.92
N LYS A 703 -10.99 -20.69 -5.30
CA LYS A 703 -9.73 -20.68 -4.52
C LYS A 703 -8.54 -20.27 -5.40
N PRO A 704 -8.25 -18.97 -5.55
CA PRO A 704 -7.15 -18.48 -6.40
C PRO A 704 -5.80 -19.15 -6.16
N LYS A 705 -5.43 -19.38 -4.90
CA LYS A 705 -4.20 -20.09 -4.52
C LYS A 705 -4.15 -21.52 -5.04
N LYS A 706 -5.24 -22.28 -4.90
CA LYS A 706 -5.32 -23.67 -5.36
C LYS A 706 -5.34 -23.72 -6.89
N PHE A 707 -6.11 -22.82 -7.50
CA PHE A 707 -6.15 -22.61 -8.94
C PHE A 707 -4.76 -22.31 -9.50
N PHE A 708 -4.02 -21.36 -8.92
CA PHE A 708 -2.65 -21.04 -9.33
C PHE A 708 -1.69 -22.22 -9.17
N ASN A 709 -1.73 -22.92 -8.04
CA ASN A 709 -0.89 -24.10 -7.83
C ASN A 709 -1.13 -25.17 -8.90
N PHE A 710 -2.38 -25.30 -9.36
CA PHE A 710 -2.79 -26.31 -10.32
C PHE A 710 -2.56 -25.92 -11.79
N TYR A 711 -2.93 -24.69 -12.18
CA TYR A 711 -2.83 -24.21 -13.57
C TYR A 711 -1.57 -23.38 -13.85
N GLY A 712 -0.88 -22.89 -12.80
CA GLY A 712 0.24 -21.96 -12.91
C GLY A 712 -0.20 -20.51 -13.20
N MET A 713 -1.51 -20.25 -13.27
CA MET A 713 -2.11 -18.97 -13.65
C MET A 713 -2.99 -18.45 -12.51
N LEU A 714 -2.96 -17.15 -12.26
CA LEU A 714 -3.91 -16.52 -11.35
C LEU A 714 -5.27 -16.39 -12.05
N PRO A 715 -6.40 -16.71 -11.39
CA PRO A 715 -7.69 -16.36 -11.93
C PRO A 715 -7.84 -14.83 -11.97
N SER A 716 -8.71 -14.33 -12.83
CA SER A 716 -9.01 -12.90 -12.93
C SER A 716 -9.82 -12.38 -11.75
N GLY A 717 -10.59 -13.25 -11.09
CA GLY A 717 -11.40 -12.92 -9.92
C GLY A 717 -11.61 -14.11 -8.98
N ASN A 718 -12.04 -13.79 -7.75
CA ASN A 718 -12.30 -14.75 -6.67
C ASN A 718 -13.78 -14.70 -6.26
N TYR A 719 -14.59 -15.66 -6.70
CA TYR A 719 -16.00 -15.74 -6.33
C TYR A 719 -16.18 -16.41 -4.96
N GLN A 720 -17.34 -16.18 -4.32
CA GLN A 720 -17.75 -16.85 -3.08
C GLN A 720 -18.81 -17.92 -3.38
N GLY A 721 -18.82 -19.02 -2.61
CA GLY A 721 -19.67 -20.18 -2.88
C GLY A 721 -18.93 -21.27 -3.66
N ASN A 722 -19.64 -22.32 -4.04
CA ASN A 722 -19.17 -23.45 -4.85
C ASN A 722 -20.28 -23.80 -5.85
N LEU A 723 -19.90 -24.46 -6.94
CA LEU A 723 -20.86 -24.98 -7.90
C LEU A 723 -21.49 -26.29 -7.39
N SER A 724 -22.77 -26.48 -7.67
CA SER A 724 -23.53 -27.70 -7.42
C SER A 724 -23.12 -28.81 -8.40
N ASN A 725 -22.69 -29.95 -7.85
CA ASN A 725 -22.39 -31.13 -8.66
C ASN A 725 -23.61 -31.71 -9.41
N ALA A 726 -24.83 -31.29 -9.06
CA ALA A 726 -26.08 -31.77 -9.66
C ALA A 726 -26.75 -30.75 -10.60
N GLY A 727 -26.05 -29.67 -10.95
CA GLY A 727 -26.64 -28.54 -11.67
C GLY A 727 -27.28 -27.50 -10.76
N GLU A 728 -27.28 -26.24 -11.23
CA GLU A 728 -27.98 -25.10 -10.63
C GLU A 728 -27.99 -23.90 -11.61
N GLU A 729 -28.58 -22.79 -11.17
CA GLU A 729 -28.71 -21.54 -11.93
C GLU A 729 -27.47 -20.66 -11.81
N ILE A 730 -26.94 -20.19 -12.95
CA ILE A 730 -25.93 -19.14 -13.03
C ILE A 730 -26.60 -17.88 -13.58
N LEU A 731 -26.62 -16.83 -12.76
CA LEU A 731 -27.24 -15.56 -13.08
C LEU A 731 -26.19 -14.44 -13.12
N LEU A 732 -26.16 -13.69 -14.21
CA LEU A 732 -25.38 -12.46 -14.35
C LEU A 732 -26.33 -11.28 -14.51
N ASN A 733 -26.17 -10.27 -13.64
CA ASN A 733 -26.90 -9.02 -13.71
C ASN A 733 -25.96 -7.83 -13.90
N ASP A 734 -26.43 -6.82 -14.62
CA ASP A 734 -25.76 -5.54 -14.70
C ASP A 734 -25.85 -4.77 -13.36
N PRO A 735 -25.09 -3.67 -13.18
CA PRO A 735 -25.13 -2.87 -11.95
C PRO A 735 -26.51 -2.26 -11.62
N ALA A 736 -27.41 -2.17 -12.60
CA ALA A 736 -28.79 -1.67 -12.43
C ALA A 736 -29.78 -2.79 -12.08
N GLY A 737 -29.35 -4.06 -12.09
CA GLY A 737 -30.15 -5.25 -11.81
C GLY A 737 -30.89 -5.82 -13.03
N ALA A 738 -30.50 -5.45 -14.25
CA ALA A 738 -31.01 -6.08 -15.47
C ALA A 738 -30.23 -7.36 -15.77
N GLU A 739 -30.94 -8.41 -16.19
CA GLU A 739 -30.37 -9.70 -16.55
C GLU A 739 -29.51 -9.61 -17.82
N ILE A 740 -28.30 -10.17 -17.74
CA ILE A 740 -27.36 -10.29 -18.86
C ILE A 740 -27.35 -11.73 -19.38
N ILE A 741 -27.16 -12.71 -18.48
CA ILE A 741 -27.18 -14.15 -18.76
C ILE A 741 -27.90 -14.83 -17.59
N ASP A 742 -28.88 -15.67 -17.88
CA ASP A 742 -29.53 -16.59 -16.94
C ASP A 742 -29.58 -17.97 -17.59
N PHE A 743 -28.97 -18.98 -16.98
CA PHE A 743 -29.16 -20.36 -17.40
C PHE A 743 -28.95 -21.36 -16.26
N VAL A 744 -29.51 -22.56 -16.42
CA VAL A 744 -29.31 -23.69 -15.52
C VAL A 744 -28.48 -24.75 -16.25
N TYR A 745 -27.37 -25.18 -15.63
CA TYR A 745 -26.62 -26.36 -16.08
C TYR A 745 -27.10 -27.63 -15.36
N ASP A 746 -26.80 -28.80 -15.92
CA ASP A 746 -27.26 -30.10 -15.40
C ASP A 746 -26.15 -31.15 -15.59
N ASP A 747 -26.18 -32.19 -14.75
CA ASP A 747 -25.25 -33.35 -14.78
C ASP A 747 -25.81 -34.52 -15.63
N SER A 748 -27.07 -34.41 -16.03
CA SER A 748 -27.80 -35.48 -16.68
C SER A 748 -27.94 -35.31 -18.19
N SER A 749 -28.03 -36.43 -18.90
CA SER A 749 -28.24 -36.45 -20.36
C SER A 749 -29.48 -35.62 -20.73
N PRO A 750 -29.39 -34.69 -21.71
CA PRO A 750 -28.41 -34.63 -22.80
C PRO A 750 -27.13 -33.80 -22.55
N TRP A 751 -26.87 -33.32 -21.33
CA TRP A 751 -25.64 -32.60 -21.02
C TRP A 751 -24.40 -33.53 -21.08
N PRO A 752 -23.20 -33.00 -21.39
CA PRO A 752 -21.97 -33.79 -21.43
C PRO A 752 -21.59 -34.38 -20.05
N SER A 753 -21.93 -35.64 -19.80
CA SER A 753 -21.70 -36.31 -18.50
C SER A 753 -20.23 -36.47 -18.10
N GLY A 754 -19.29 -36.36 -19.03
CA GLY A 754 -17.85 -36.38 -18.70
C GLY A 754 -17.39 -35.12 -17.94
N ALA A 755 -18.22 -34.07 -17.90
CA ALA A 755 -17.96 -32.89 -17.09
C ALA A 755 -18.24 -33.12 -15.59
N ASP A 756 -18.96 -34.19 -15.26
CA ASP A 756 -19.35 -34.54 -13.89
C ASP A 756 -18.35 -35.56 -13.30
N GLY A 757 -17.34 -35.09 -12.57
CA GLY A 757 -16.42 -35.95 -11.80
C GLY A 757 -15.33 -36.70 -12.59
N GLU A 758 -15.40 -36.76 -13.93
CA GLU A 758 -14.32 -37.37 -14.74
C GLU A 758 -13.15 -36.40 -15.02
N GLY A 759 -13.37 -35.12 -14.72
CA GLY A 759 -12.41 -34.02 -14.77
C GLY A 759 -12.38 -33.27 -16.09
N PHE A 760 -13.31 -33.49 -17.01
CA PHE A 760 -13.52 -32.51 -18.07
C PHE A 760 -14.37 -31.35 -17.55
N SER A 761 -14.31 -30.20 -18.18
CA SER A 761 -15.28 -29.12 -17.95
C SER A 761 -16.37 -29.15 -19.03
N LEU A 762 -17.47 -28.45 -18.79
CA LEU A 762 -18.34 -28.01 -19.87
C LEU A 762 -17.63 -26.88 -20.60
N SER A 763 -17.34 -27.07 -21.88
CA SER A 763 -16.75 -26.04 -22.73
C SER A 763 -17.69 -25.74 -23.89
N SER A 764 -17.69 -24.50 -24.39
CA SER A 764 -18.47 -24.16 -25.57
C SER A 764 -18.04 -25.02 -26.77
N ALA A 765 -19.02 -25.51 -27.53
CA ALA A 765 -18.78 -26.32 -28.73
C ALA A 765 -18.13 -25.52 -29.88
N GLU A 766 -18.28 -24.19 -29.83
CA GLU A 766 -17.69 -23.25 -30.78
C GLU A 766 -16.70 -22.32 -30.07
N ILE A 767 -15.69 -21.83 -30.80
CA ILE A 767 -14.69 -20.87 -30.29
C ILE A 767 -15.34 -19.52 -29.95
N ASN A 768 -16.30 -19.08 -30.77
CA ASN A 768 -17.02 -17.82 -30.60
C ASN A 768 -18.53 -18.11 -30.63
N PRO A 769 -19.07 -18.68 -29.53
CA PRO A 769 -20.42 -19.22 -29.54
C PRO A 769 -21.49 -18.13 -29.66
N ALA A 770 -22.44 -18.34 -30.57
CA ALA A 770 -23.62 -17.47 -30.75
C ALA A 770 -24.90 -18.04 -30.09
N GLY A 771 -24.85 -19.28 -29.60
CA GLY A 771 -25.97 -19.95 -28.94
C GLY A 771 -26.22 -19.48 -27.51
N PHE A 772 -27.23 -20.07 -26.88
CA PHE A 772 -27.61 -19.81 -25.49
C PHE A 772 -27.04 -20.90 -24.57
N PRO A 773 -26.37 -20.56 -23.45
CA PRO A 773 -25.75 -21.55 -22.55
C PRO A 773 -26.75 -22.48 -21.86
N GLY A 774 -28.05 -22.18 -21.83
CA GLY A 774 -29.06 -23.11 -21.34
C GLY A 774 -29.40 -24.26 -22.31
N ASP A 775 -28.96 -24.19 -23.57
CA ASP A 775 -29.13 -25.29 -24.53
C ASP A 775 -27.97 -26.29 -24.38
N PHE A 776 -28.25 -27.57 -24.10
CA PHE A 776 -27.20 -28.60 -23.94
C PHE A 776 -26.25 -28.70 -25.15
N SER A 777 -26.71 -28.37 -26.37
CA SER A 777 -25.88 -28.38 -27.58
C SER A 777 -24.87 -27.24 -27.65
N TYR A 778 -24.97 -26.25 -26.76
CA TYR A 778 -23.95 -25.23 -26.56
C TYR A 778 -22.66 -25.84 -26.05
N TRP A 779 -22.76 -26.93 -25.28
CA TRP A 779 -21.65 -27.52 -24.54
C TRP A 779 -21.10 -28.78 -25.20
N THR A 780 -19.78 -28.93 -25.09
CA THR A 780 -19.01 -30.15 -25.31
C THR A 780 -18.10 -30.37 -24.10
N LEU A 781 -17.40 -31.49 -24.05
CA LEU A 781 -16.30 -31.67 -23.09
C LEU A 781 -15.09 -30.84 -23.51
N SER A 782 -14.32 -30.36 -22.53
CA SER A 782 -12.98 -29.82 -22.77
C SER A 782 -12.09 -30.83 -23.50
N VAL A 783 -11.18 -30.35 -24.34
CA VAL A 783 -10.27 -31.19 -25.13
C VAL A 783 -9.18 -31.85 -24.28
N VAL A 784 -8.93 -31.30 -23.10
CA VAL A 784 -8.02 -31.84 -22.10
C VAL A 784 -8.77 -32.05 -20.79
N LYS A 785 -8.31 -33.06 -20.05
CA LYS A 785 -8.70 -33.23 -18.67
C LYS A 785 -8.22 -32.00 -17.88
N ASP A 786 -9.02 -31.64 -16.89
CA ASP A 786 -8.94 -30.52 -15.98
C ASP A 786 -9.29 -29.14 -16.57
N GLY A 787 -9.90 -29.11 -17.77
CA GLY A 787 -10.34 -27.87 -18.42
C GLY A 787 -9.22 -27.08 -19.12
N THR A 788 -9.60 -25.99 -19.78
CA THR A 788 -8.74 -25.12 -20.61
C THR A 788 -8.82 -23.64 -20.19
N PRO A 789 -8.75 -23.29 -18.89
CA PRO A 789 -8.96 -21.92 -18.47
C PRO A 789 -7.99 -20.96 -19.17
N PHE A 790 -8.51 -19.80 -19.59
CA PHE A 790 -7.81 -18.77 -20.39
C PHE A 790 -7.47 -19.18 -21.83
N ALA A 791 -8.07 -20.25 -22.35
CA ALA A 791 -7.83 -20.70 -23.72
C ALA A 791 -9.11 -21.24 -24.36
N ASP A 792 -9.23 -21.04 -25.67
CA ASP A 792 -10.30 -21.66 -26.44
C ASP A 792 -10.18 -23.19 -26.41
N ASN A 793 -11.32 -23.88 -26.36
CA ASN A 793 -11.40 -25.34 -26.33
C ASN A 793 -11.05 -26.00 -27.68
N VAL A 794 -9.76 -25.97 -28.05
CA VAL A 794 -9.24 -26.50 -29.32
C VAL A 794 -8.07 -27.47 -29.09
N ILE A 795 -7.99 -28.53 -29.91
CA ILE A 795 -6.82 -29.41 -29.92
C ILE A 795 -5.65 -28.58 -30.48
N ALA A 796 -4.71 -28.18 -29.61
CA ALA A 796 -3.48 -27.55 -30.07
C ALA A 796 -2.75 -28.52 -31.03
N GLU A 797 -2.47 -28.08 -32.26
CA GLU A 797 -1.49 -28.80 -33.09
C GLU A 797 -0.19 -28.86 -32.30
N VAL A 798 0.21 -30.08 -31.92
CA VAL A 798 1.56 -30.36 -31.45
C VAL A 798 2.48 -30.02 -32.62
N ILE A 799 2.97 -28.77 -32.69
CA ILE A 799 4.13 -28.45 -33.50
C ILE A 799 5.31 -29.09 -32.75
N PRO A 800 5.93 -30.16 -33.30
CA PRO A 800 7.11 -30.73 -32.68
C PRO A 800 8.15 -29.62 -32.57
N PRO A 801 8.96 -29.58 -31.49
CA PRO A 801 10.10 -28.68 -31.45
C PRO A 801 10.93 -28.95 -32.70
N ASP A 802 11.17 -27.89 -33.48
CA ASP A 802 11.92 -27.91 -34.73
C ASP A 802 13.17 -28.78 -34.51
N ALA A 803 13.14 -29.99 -35.08
CA ALA A 803 14.30 -30.84 -35.12
C ALA A 803 15.27 -30.11 -36.04
N GLY A 804 16.26 -29.46 -35.42
CA GLY A 804 17.24 -28.65 -36.11
C GLY A 804 17.67 -29.30 -37.41
N GLU A 805 17.58 -28.54 -38.49
CA GLU A 805 18.16 -28.91 -39.78
C GLU A 805 19.67 -29.11 -39.59
N SER A 806 20.04 -30.35 -39.27
CA SER A 806 21.35 -30.91 -39.54
C SER A 806 21.29 -31.48 -40.96
N GLY A 807 21.99 -30.88 -41.92
CA GLY A 807 22.19 -31.55 -43.20
C GLY A 807 22.71 -30.72 -44.36
N THR A 808 24.04 -30.64 -44.43
CA THR A 808 24.91 -30.55 -45.63
C THR A 808 24.88 -29.32 -46.53
#